data_AF-A0A2P8IJB5-F1
#
_entry.id   AF-A0A2P8IJB5-F1
#
_cell.length_a   1.000
_cell.length_b   1.000
_cell.length_c   1.000
_cell.angle_alpha   90.00
_cell.angle_beta   90.00
_cell.angle_gamma   90.00
#
_symmetry.space_group_name_H-M   'P 1'
#
loop_
_entity.id
_entity.type
_entity.pdbx_description
1 polymer ?
#
loop_
_entity_poly.entity_id
_entity_poly.type
_entity_poly.pdbx_seq_one_letter_code
_entity_poly.pdbx_strand_id
1 'polypeptide(L)'
;MGDVAVNTTGGWPGLRLLARLPAWFRFVLVALAVFACGVIASRPAGATDTSPLSGDIATAAKAVEAMAHPSTANPLVEFPADFNEVVNRRPVVVTAADGTTRAIDPNGGCSGPAGDTEWDFGTGCKAHDLGYDLLRYAEHKGRPLGQDARKSLDARLARDMHAQCDVNPRGHAIRCHATAQLYAAGLEFNSWRQRWGPPGHEPVLAWGFGSAVVVFLLLARLPRKKEPDDPVDAPLPRATDDRYATFLRLSALALVVIGQSLITVLHWAGVSANWLWLLTWVLQAIPVFYFAGGHANLAGWHAVQADHGGYGRYLAARISWLLRPVLAFVLAWLVLPLPLELLDVDKSRVEMFGRLIAHPLWFLGLYVVAVAATPVMAWLHRHARLVTPVALVAAMILVDLARIGFAWRTGGYLNLVLGALLLQQLGFYYADGSLHRVSRKVLGALGLAAVPALLALITFGGYPRTMMPLPGEGSSNLSPPTVCLLVLGLAQICLVLLLKPRVTAWLADGYPWRVVEFARTAPMTVYLGYLTVLAAVVGVLGLLDSPAAFDWVATKPRWLAVLVLLLLPLVLLFHRFERNAALSPSRTRETHRTRLAVTLGAGYGVLGVLGFVVTGFAGAAGTLVVFQVDPLQNLIHLLLGWYLLHTAHAGTCHGRRPWLLTALACVPPLLALEPTVAMVVLHGGTIAAALLAAVPKQHQAHPGEHRQPRPALQHP
;
A
#
# COMPACT_ATOMS: atom_id res chain seq x y z
N MET A 1 -40.43 13.77 -30.43
CA MET A 1 -40.58 12.30 -30.30
C MET A 1 -39.28 11.68 -30.72
N GLY A 2 -38.59 11.06 -29.77
CA GLY A 2 -37.24 10.53 -29.94
C GLY A 2 -36.62 10.37 -28.55
N ASP A 3 -37.19 9.46 -27.76
CA ASP A 3 -36.64 9.04 -26.47
C ASP A 3 -35.26 8.44 -26.70
N VAL A 4 -34.23 9.26 -26.51
CA VAL A 4 -32.87 8.76 -26.30
C VAL A 4 -32.89 8.12 -24.91
N ALA A 5 -33.14 6.81 -24.89
CA ALA A 5 -32.94 5.99 -23.72
C ALA A 5 -31.50 6.21 -23.20
N VAL A 6 -31.37 7.07 -22.19
CA VAL A 6 -30.13 7.26 -21.44
C VAL A 6 -29.84 5.92 -20.79
N ASN A 7 -28.92 5.17 -21.39
CA ASN A 7 -28.50 3.85 -20.94
C ASN A 7 -27.71 4.02 -19.63
N THR A 8 -28.43 4.14 -18.50
CA THR A 8 -27.93 4.37 -17.14
C THR A 8 -27.29 3.13 -16.51
N THR A 9 -26.48 2.39 -17.26
CA THR A 9 -25.70 1.27 -16.71
C THR A 9 -24.25 1.71 -16.49
N GLY A 10 -24.02 2.34 -15.33
CA GLY A 10 -22.71 2.80 -14.86
C GLY A 10 -21.74 1.63 -14.62
N GLY A 11 -20.84 1.39 -15.55
CA GLY A 11 -19.76 0.41 -15.41
C GLY A 11 -18.60 0.68 -16.36
N TRP A 12 -17.37 0.39 -15.95
CA TRP A 12 -16.19 0.56 -16.82
C TRP A 12 -16.34 -0.32 -18.07
N PRO A 13 -16.16 0.20 -19.31
CA PRO A 13 -16.36 -0.57 -20.54
C PRO A 13 -15.48 -1.82 -20.59
N GLY A 14 -14.25 -1.74 -20.06
CA GLY A 14 -13.37 -2.90 -19.96
C GLY A 14 -13.87 -3.95 -18.97
N LEU A 15 -14.59 -3.58 -17.89
CA LEU A 15 -15.19 -4.55 -16.96
C LEU A 15 -16.41 -5.20 -17.61
N ARG A 16 -17.15 -4.44 -18.44
CA ARG A 16 -18.25 -4.97 -19.25
C ARG A 16 -17.74 -5.91 -20.33
N LEU A 17 -16.65 -5.56 -21.01
CA LEU A 17 -15.97 -6.42 -21.97
C LEU A 17 -15.45 -7.68 -21.28
N LEU A 18 -14.76 -7.53 -20.15
CA LEU A 18 -14.22 -8.65 -19.39
C LEU A 18 -15.36 -9.53 -18.86
N ALA A 19 -16.46 -8.97 -18.36
CA ALA A 19 -17.63 -9.73 -17.91
C ALA A 19 -18.38 -10.46 -19.06
N ARG A 20 -18.23 -10.02 -20.31
CA ARG A 20 -18.73 -10.72 -21.51
C ARG A 20 -17.87 -11.91 -21.92
N LEU A 21 -16.63 -12.01 -21.43
CA LEU A 21 -15.74 -13.14 -21.73
C LEU A 21 -16.17 -14.40 -20.95
N PRO A 22 -15.90 -15.60 -21.50
CA PRO A 22 -16.12 -16.85 -20.80
C PRO A 22 -15.47 -16.88 -19.41
N ALA A 23 -16.07 -17.58 -18.45
CA ALA A 23 -15.56 -17.66 -17.07
C ALA A 23 -14.10 -18.14 -17.00
N TRP A 24 -13.72 -19.13 -17.81
CA TRP A 24 -12.36 -19.64 -17.88
C TRP A 24 -11.36 -18.59 -18.38
N PHE A 25 -11.73 -17.79 -19.39
CA PHE A 25 -10.85 -16.75 -19.95
C PHE A 25 -10.65 -15.59 -18.96
N ARG A 26 -11.72 -15.19 -18.25
CA ARG A 26 -11.62 -14.21 -17.16
C ARG A 26 -10.72 -14.70 -16.03
N PHE A 27 -10.86 -15.98 -15.67
CA PHE A 27 -10.01 -16.60 -14.66
C PHE A 27 -8.54 -16.56 -15.09
N VAL A 28 -8.22 -16.95 -16.34
CA VAL A 28 -6.85 -16.92 -16.86
C VAL A 28 -6.27 -15.49 -16.86
N LEU A 29 -7.01 -14.49 -17.35
CA LEU A 29 -6.52 -13.10 -17.35
C LEU A 29 -6.26 -12.56 -15.93
N VAL A 30 -7.19 -12.80 -15.00
CA VAL A 30 -7.01 -12.37 -13.60
C VAL A 30 -5.87 -13.15 -12.96
N ALA A 31 -5.77 -14.47 -13.19
CA ALA A 31 -4.69 -15.29 -12.68
C ALA A 31 -3.32 -14.84 -13.18
N LEU A 32 -3.18 -14.49 -14.47
CA LEU A 32 -1.94 -13.95 -15.02
C LEU A 32 -1.60 -12.59 -14.42
N ALA A 33 -2.58 -11.69 -14.29
CA ALA A 33 -2.34 -10.37 -13.69
C ALA A 33 -1.94 -10.47 -12.20
N VAL A 34 -2.58 -11.37 -11.46
CA VAL A 34 -2.29 -11.64 -10.06
C VAL A 34 -0.95 -12.33 -9.89
N PHE A 35 -0.63 -13.31 -10.75
CA PHE A 35 0.68 -13.94 -10.78
C PHE A 35 1.77 -12.90 -11.02
N ALA A 36 1.60 -12.01 -12.01
CA ALA A 36 2.53 -10.92 -12.24
C ALA A 36 2.67 -10.00 -11.02
N CYS A 37 1.56 -9.51 -10.44
CA CYS A 37 1.60 -8.65 -9.26
C CYS A 37 2.21 -9.35 -8.04
N GLY A 38 1.88 -10.63 -7.83
CA GLY A 38 2.39 -11.45 -6.73
C GLY A 38 3.88 -11.70 -6.87
N VAL A 39 4.35 -12.06 -8.07
CA VAL A 39 5.78 -12.19 -8.38
C VAL A 39 6.50 -10.88 -8.08
N ILE A 40 5.94 -9.72 -8.43
CA ILE A 40 6.57 -8.42 -8.16
C ILE A 40 6.58 -8.08 -6.66
N ALA A 41 5.46 -8.30 -5.97
CA ALA A 41 5.35 -8.08 -4.53
C ALA A 41 6.25 -9.02 -3.71
N SER A 42 6.62 -10.18 -4.28
CA SER A 42 7.51 -11.18 -3.67
C SER A 42 8.98 -10.87 -3.69
N ARG A 43 9.38 -9.88 -4.49
CA ARG A 43 10.79 -9.68 -4.78
C ARG A 43 11.47 -9.12 -3.53
N PRO A 44 12.57 -9.74 -3.06
CA PRO A 44 13.25 -9.27 -1.87
C PRO A 44 13.81 -7.86 -2.11
N ALA A 45 14.03 -7.12 -1.02
CA ALA A 45 14.78 -5.88 -1.10
C ALA A 45 16.21 -6.19 -1.56
N GLY A 46 16.56 -5.82 -2.80
CA GLY A 46 17.92 -5.98 -3.31
C GLY A 46 18.99 -5.26 -2.47
N ALA A 47 20.24 -5.75 -2.51
CA ALA A 47 21.35 -5.16 -1.78
C ALA A 47 21.65 -3.72 -2.26
N THR A 48 21.97 -2.82 -1.33
CA THR A 48 22.23 -1.39 -1.60
C THR A 48 23.63 -0.92 -1.17
N ASP A 49 24.45 -1.82 -0.61
CA ASP A 49 25.80 -1.47 -0.15
C ASP A 49 26.79 -1.53 -1.32
N THR A 50 27.36 -0.37 -1.69
CA THR A 50 28.35 -0.20 -2.76
C THR A 50 29.78 -0.09 -2.26
N SER A 51 30.02 -0.26 -0.94
CA SER A 51 31.37 -0.19 -0.37
C SER A 51 32.28 -1.27 -0.97
N PRO A 52 33.60 -1.07 -1.07
CA PRO A 52 34.51 -2.13 -1.51
C PRO A 52 34.37 -3.40 -0.66
N LEU A 53 34.45 -4.57 -1.29
CA LEU A 53 34.45 -5.85 -0.57
C LEU A 53 35.79 -6.02 0.18
N SER A 54 35.75 -6.64 1.37
CA SER A 54 36.94 -6.91 2.17
C SER A 54 36.82 -8.24 2.92
N GLY A 55 37.97 -8.75 3.41
CA GLY A 55 38.05 -10.00 4.17
C GLY A 55 37.47 -11.20 3.43
N ASP A 56 36.80 -12.08 4.18
CA ASP A 56 36.22 -13.33 3.68
C ASP A 56 35.21 -13.12 2.54
N ILE A 57 34.53 -11.97 2.52
CA ILE A 57 33.53 -11.65 1.50
C ILE A 57 34.21 -11.37 0.15
N ALA A 58 35.37 -10.72 0.17
CA ALA A 58 36.18 -10.54 -1.04
C ALA A 58 36.74 -11.88 -1.56
N THR A 59 37.14 -12.77 -0.66
CA THR A 59 37.57 -14.13 -1.00
C THR A 59 36.43 -14.94 -1.63
N ALA A 60 35.22 -14.89 -1.04
CA ALA A 60 34.05 -15.53 -1.61
C ALA A 60 33.72 -15.00 -3.02
N ALA A 61 33.89 -13.70 -3.28
CA ALA A 61 33.72 -13.13 -4.62
C ALA A 61 34.73 -13.69 -5.64
N LYS A 62 36.00 -13.89 -5.24
CA LYS A 62 37.01 -14.56 -6.09
C LYS A 62 36.66 -16.03 -6.36
N ALA A 63 36.20 -16.74 -5.34
CA ALA A 63 35.74 -18.12 -5.50
C ALA A 63 34.58 -18.21 -6.51
N VAL A 64 33.60 -17.29 -6.43
CA VAL A 64 32.51 -17.21 -7.42
C VAL A 64 33.03 -16.94 -8.83
N GLU A 65 34.00 -16.03 -8.97
CA GLU A 65 34.61 -15.73 -10.26
C GLU A 65 35.32 -16.96 -10.87
N ALA A 66 36.10 -17.70 -10.06
CA ALA A 66 36.76 -18.94 -10.47
C ALA A 66 35.75 -20.04 -10.86
N MET A 67 34.60 -20.09 -10.19
CA MET A 67 33.51 -21.00 -10.51
C MET A 67 32.78 -20.62 -11.81
N ALA A 68 32.58 -19.31 -12.06
CA ALA A 68 31.93 -18.81 -13.26
C ALA A 68 32.84 -18.85 -14.51
N HIS A 69 34.17 -18.83 -14.32
CA HIS A 69 35.19 -18.87 -15.36
C HIS A 69 36.19 -20.02 -15.10
N PRO A 70 35.73 -21.29 -15.23
CA PRO A 70 36.52 -22.49 -14.99
C PRO A 70 37.72 -22.58 -15.94
N SER A 71 38.81 -23.13 -15.43
CA SER A 71 40.06 -23.37 -16.14
C SER A 71 40.61 -24.76 -15.79
N THR A 72 41.86 -25.07 -16.15
CA THR A 72 42.53 -26.29 -15.70
C THR A 72 43.04 -26.20 -14.26
N ALA A 73 43.03 -25.01 -13.64
CA ALA A 73 43.44 -24.82 -12.25
C ALA A 73 42.34 -25.29 -11.27
N ASN A 74 42.75 -25.66 -10.06
CA ASN A 74 41.82 -26.05 -8.99
C ASN A 74 41.11 -24.81 -8.41
N PRO A 75 39.78 -24.65 -8.59
CA PRO A 75 39.05 -23.48 -8.10
C PRO A 75 38.91 -23.43 -6.57
N LEU A 76 39.11 -24.55 -5.86
CA LEU A 76 39.03 -24.60 -4.39
C LEU A 76 40.12 -23.79 -3.69
N VAL A 77 41.19 -23.40 -4.38
CA VAL A 77 42.25 -22.55 -3.83
C VAL A 77 41.72 -21.14 -3.50
N GLU A 78 40.69 -20.68 -4.20
CA GLU A 78 40.09 -19.37 -3.99
C GLU A 78 38.99 -19.39 -2.91
N PHE A 79 38.63 -20.55 -2.35
CA PHE A 79 37.56 -20.66 -1.36
C PHE A 79 37.97 -20.08 0.01
N PRO A 80 37.04 -19.47 0.75
CA PRO A 80 37.28 -19.07 2.14
C PRO A 80 37.69 -20.26 3.00
N ALA A 81 38.67 -20.07 3.90
CA ALA A 81 39.26 -21.14 4.70
C ALA A 81 38.24 -21.86 5.61
N ASP A 82 37.25 -21.12 6.11
CA ASP A 82 36.19 -21.58 7.00
C ASP A 82 34.87 -21.88 6.27
N PHE A 83 34.86 -21.88 4.93
CA PHE A 83 33.66 -22.14 4.12
C PHE A 83 32.94 -23.44 4.54
N ASN A 84 33.71 -24.51 4.75
CA ASN A 84 33.17 -25.81 5.13
C ASN A 84 32.50 -25.78 6.51
N GLU A 85 32.98 -24.96 7.43
CA GLU A 85 32.43 -24.83 8.78
C GLU A 85 31.14 -24.01 8.77
N VAL A 86 31.12 -22.92 8.00
CA VAL A 86 29.98 -21.99 7.93
C VAL A 86 28.82 -22.55 7.12
N VAL A 87 29.09 -23.17 5.97
CA VAL A 87 28.04 -23.67 5.05
C VAL A 87 27.75 -25.16 5.30
N ASN A 88 28.61 -25.87 6.03
CA ASN A 88 28.51 -27.32 6.26
C ASN A 88 28.51 -28.13 4.95
N ARG A 89 29.43 -27.79 4.03
CA ARG A 89 29.66 -28.48 2.75
C ARG A 89 31.10 -28.96 2.67
N ARG A 90 31.34 -30.02 1.89
CA ARG A 90 32.68 -30.56 1.60
C ARG A 90 32.87 -30.68 0.09
N PRO A 91 33.26 -29.59 -0.57
CA PRO A 91 33.35 -29.59 -2.02
C PRO A 91 34.52 -30.45 -2.50
N VAL A 92 34.35 -31.05 -3.68
CA VAL A 92 35.39 -31.84 -4.35
C VAL A 92 35.63 -31.32 -5.75
N VAL A 93 36.78 -31.69 -6.32
CA VAL A 93 37.20 -31.28 -7.65
C VAL A 93 36.93 -32.41 -8.64
N VAL A 94 36.32 -32.08 -9.78
CA VAL A 94 36.07 -33.01 -10.89
C VAL A 94 36.50 -32.39 -12.22
N THR A 95 36.85 -33.22 -13.19
CA THR A 95 37.08 -32.79 -14.57
C THR A 95 35.78 -32.88 -15.35
N ALA A 96 35.33 -31.78 -15.93
CA ALA A 96 34.15 -31.73 -16.78
C ALA A 96 34.45 -32.25 -18.20
N ALA A 97 33.41 -32.52 -18.97
CA ALA A 97 33.51 -33.07 -20.33
C ALA A 97 34.24 -32.13 -21.31
N ASP A 98 34.28 -30.83 -21.02
CA ASP A 98 35.02 -29.80 -21.76
C ASP A 98 36.52 -29.74 -21.38
N GLY A 99 37.01 -30.62 -20.50
CA GLY A 99 38.39 -30.68 -20.03
C GLY A 99 38.74 -29.68 -18.94
N THR A 100 37.80 -28.85 -18.50
CA THR A 100 38.00 -27.90 -17.40
C THR A 100 37.82 -28.55 -16.04
N THR A 101 38.42 -27.95 -15.01
CA THR A 101 38.33 -28.40 -13.62
C THR A 101 37.22 -27.64 -12.90
N ARG A 102 36.29 -28.38 -12.26
CA ARG A 102 35.13 -27.83 -11.55
C ARG A 102 35.17 -28.22 -10.08
N ALA A 103 34.86 -27.29 -9.19
CA ALA A 103 34.47 -27.65 -7.83
C ALA A 103 32.97 -27.95 -7.80
N ILE A 104 32.57 -29.00 -7.09
CA ILE A 104 31.18 -29.43 -6.98
C ILE A 104 30.84 -29.77 -5.53
N ASP A 105 29.58 -29.64 -5.13
CA ASP A 105 29.06 -30.37 -3.98
C ASP A 105 28.66 -31.79 -4.44
N PRO A 106 29.30 -32.87 -3.93
CA PRO A 106 28.90 -34.24 -4.27
C PRO A 106 27.42 -34.53 -4.04
N ASN A 107 26.83 -33.89 -3.02
CA ASN A 107 25.45 -34.04 -2.59
C ASN A 107 24.49 -33.03 -3.25
N GLY A 108 25.00 -32.13 -4.09
CA GLY A 108 24.18 -31.20 -4.86
C GLY A 108 23.38 -31.90 -5.95
N GLY A 109 22.38 -31.23 -6.52
CA GLY A 109 21.53 -31.79 -7.57
C GLY A 109 20.90 -30.73 -8.48
N CYS A 110 20.32 -31.16 -9.60
CA CYS A 110 19.61 -30.26 -10.50
C CYS A 110 18.23 -29.90 -9.94
N SER A 111 18.10 -28.69 -9.38
CA SER A 111 16.81 -28.15 -8.91
C SER A 111 15.98 -27.61 -10.09
N GLY A 112 15.47 -28.51 -10.94
CA GLY A 112 14.61 -28.18 -12.08
C GLY A 112 13.26 -28.89 -12.02
N PRO A 113 12.24 -28.44 -12.80
CA PRO A 113 10.90 -29.02 -12.78
C PRO A 113 10.83 -30.49 -13.21
N ALA A 114 11.88 -31.02 -13.86
CA ALA A 114 12.01 -32.43 -14.24
C ALA A 114 13.11 -33.18 -13.46
N GLY A 115 13.72 -32.57 -12.43
CA GLY A 115 14.81 -33.17 -11.67
C GLY A 115 16.04 -33.47 -12.51
N ASP A 116 16.71 -34.59 -12.22
CA ASP A 116 17.82 -35.10 -13.01
C ASP A 116 17.34 -35.48 -14.42
N THR A 117 17.99 -34.92 -15.43
CA THR A 117 17.62 -35.13 -16.83
C THR A 117 18.34 -36.34 -17.42
N GLU A 118 17.80 -36.88 -18.51
CA GLU A 118 18.46 -37.96 -19.24
C GLU A 118 19.79 -37.55 -19.89
N TRP A 119 20.11 -36.25 -19.98
CA TRP A 119 21.32 -35.75 -20.67
C TRP A 119 22.51 -35.47 -19.74
N ASP A 120 22.43 -35.86 -18.47
CA ASP A 120 23.53 -35.78 -17.50
C ASP A 120 24.07 -34.34 -17.29
N PHE A 121 23.18 -33.42 -16.93
CA PHE A 121 23.57 -32.06 -16.54
C PHE A 121 24.17 -31.98 -15.12
N GLY A 122 24.40 -33.13 -14.48
CA GLY A 122 24.70 -33.24 -13.05
C GLY A 122 25.94 -32.46 -12.61
N THR A 123 27.05 -32.55 -13.35
CA THR A 123 28.29 -31.84 -13.01
C THR A 123 28.10 -30.32 -12.99
N GLY A 124 27.42 -29.77 -14.00
CA GLY A 124 27.11 -28.34 -14.07
C GLY A 124 26.19 -27.91 -12.92
N CYS A 125 25.12 -28.68 -12.66
CA CYS A 125 24.19 -28.39 -11.56
C CYS A 125 24.87 -28.42 -10.18
N LYS A 126 25.74 -29.41 -9.92
CA LYS A 126 26.46 -29.52 -8.64
C LYS A 126 27.49 -28.41 -8.45
N ALA A 127 28.13 -27.95 -9.53
CA ALA A 127 29.00 -26.78 -9.49
C ALA A 127 28.20 -25.50 -9.22
N HIS A 128 27.04 -25.36 -9.86
CA HIS A 128 26.14 -24.23 -9.67
C HIS A 128 25.58 -24.13 -8.25
N ASP A 129 25.15 -25.25 -7.67
CA ASP A 129 24.65 -25.31 -6.28
C ASP A 129 25.75 -24.90 -5.28
N LEU A 130 26.98 -25.36 -5.49
CA LEU A 130 28.14 -24.91 -4.69
C LEU A 130 28.44 -23.41 -4.88
N GLY A 131 28.29 -22.88 -6.09
CA GLY A 131 28.39 -21.44 -6.35
C GLY A 131 27.33 -20.64 -5.59
N TYR A 132 26.11 -21.16 -5.52
CA TYR A 132 25.02 -20.58 -4.73
C TYR A 132 25.30 -20.61 -3.23
N ASP A 133 25.96 -21.66 -2.74
CA ASP A 133 26.44 -21.75 -1.36
C ASP A 133 27.50 -20.69 -1.02
N LEU A 134 28.35 -20.27 -1.97
CA LEU A 134 29.24 -19.12 -1.79
C LEU A 134 28.49 -17.78 -1.66
N LEU A 135 27.35 -17.62 -2.36
CA LEU A 135 26.50 -16.44 -2.20
C LEU A 135 25.88 -16.39 -0.80
N ARG A 136 25.41 -17.54 -0.29
CA ARG A 136 24.87 -17.67 1.07
C ARG A 136 25.94 -17.45 2.13
N TYR A 137 27.15 -17.96 1.90
CA TYR A 137 28.30 -17.73 2.77
C TYR A 137 28.57 -16.22 2.96
N ALA A 138 28.62 -15.45 1.87
CA ALA A 138 28.85 -14.00 1.94
C ALA A 138 27.73 -13.29 2.73
N GLU A 139 26.47 -13.68 2.50
CA GLU A 139 25.33 -13.18 3.28
C GLU A 139 25.46 -13.50 4.78
N HIS A 140 25.84 -14.72 5.13
CA HIS A 140 26.06 -15.14 6.52
C HIS A 140 27.20 -14.36 7.18
N LYS A 141 28.23 -13.99 6.42
CA LYS A 141 29.33 -13.12 6.86
C LYS A 141 28.94 -11.65 6.99
N GLY A 142 27.68 -11.32 6.73
CA GLY A 142 27.07 -10.02 7.01
C GLY A 142 26.85 -9.15 5.78
N ARG A 143 27.24 -9.59 4.56
CA ARG A 143 26.97 -8.83 3.33
C ARG A 143 26.84 -9.71 2.09
N PRO A 144 25.69 -9.72 1.41
CA PRO A 144 25.52 -10.44 0.16
C PRO A 144 26.41 -9.85 -0.95
N LEU A 145 26.88 -10.70 -1.87
CA LEU A 145 27.61 -10.26 -3.06
C LEU A 145 26.69 -9.51 -4.04
N GLY A 146 27.30 -8.75 -4.95
CA GLY A 146 26.58 -8.03 -6.01
C GLY A 146 25.84 -8.96 -6.97
N GLN A 147 24.84 -8.41 -7.68
CA GLN A 147 23.98 -9.19 -8.60
C GLN A 147 24.77 -9.96 -9.68
N ASP A 148 25.91 -9.42 -10.10
CA ASP A 148 26.73 -10.02 -11.16
C ASP A 148 27.33 -11.36 -10.75
N ALA A 149 27.56 -11.59 -9.45
CA ALA A 149 28.01 -12.87 -8.92
C ALA A 149 27.01 -13.99 -9.20
N ARG A 150 25.70 -13.74 -9.00
CA ARG A 150 24.66 -14.73 -9.32
C ARG A 150 24.43 -14.85 -10.83
N LYS A 151 24.43 -13.72 -11.56
CA LYS A 151 24.28 -13.72 -13.03
C LYS A 151 25.39 -14.55 -13.71
N SER A 152 26.64 -14.43 -13.25
CA SER A 152 27.77 -15.14 -13.84
C SER A 152 27.70 -16.66 -13.60
N LEU A 153 27.30 -17.08 -12.40
CA LEU A 153 27.04 -18.48 -12.07
C LEU A 153 25.88 -19.06 -12.90
N ASP A 154 24.76 -18.33 -13.02
CA ASP A 154 23.61 -18.78 -13.80
C ASP A 154 23.94 -18.90 -15.29
N ALA A 155 24.66 -17.92 -15.84
CA ALA A 155 25.13 -17.95 -17.22
C ALA A 155 26.13 -19.08 -17.46
N ARG A 156 26.97 -19.42 -16.48
CA ARG A 156 27.86 -20.58 -16.54
C ARG A 156 27.07 -21.88 -16.61
N LEU A 157 26.08 -22.08 -15.73
CA LEU A 157 25.25 -23.29 -15.77
C LEU A 157 24.53 -23.45 -17.12
N ALA A 158 23.97 -22.36 -17.67
CA ALA A 158 23.34 -22.39 -18.98
C ALA A 158 24.31 -22.85 -20.08
N ARG A 159 25.54 -22.33 -20.09
CA ARG A 159 26.60 -22.76 -21.03
C ARG A 159 26.99 -24.23 -20.82
N ASP A 160 27.15 -24.66 -19.58
CA ASP A 160 27.56 -26.04 -19.27
C ASP A 160 26.49 -27.06 -19.72
N MET A 161 25.19 -26.74 -19.58
CA MET A 161 24.10 -27.60 -20.09
C MET A 161 24.11 -27.69 -21.61
N HIS A 162 24.32 -26.58 -22.32
CA HIS A 162 24.41 -26.59 -23.78
C HIS A 162 25.67 -27.30 -24.29
N ALA A 163 26.82 -27.10 -23.64
CA ALA A 163 28.06 -27.81 -23.97
C ALA A 163 27.92 -29.32 -23.76
N GLN A 164 27.21 -29.74 -22.71
CA GLN A 164 26.89 -31.16 -22.50
C GLN A 164 26.04 -31.73 -23.64
N CYS A 165 25.10 -30.95 -24.18
CA CYS A 165 24.32 -31.33 -25.36
C CYS A 165 25.18 -31.44 -26.62
N ASP A 166 26.20 -30.61 -26.77
CA ASP A 166 27.15 -30.68 -27.90
C ASP A 166 28.03 -31.93 -27.81
N VAL A 167 28.47 -32.30 -26.60
CA VAL A 167 29.34 -33.46 -26.37
C VAL A 167 28.58 -34.79 -26.39
N ASN A 168 27.44 -34.85 -25.71
CA ASN A 168 26.66 -36.08 -25.57
C ASN A 168 25.14 -35.82 -25.58
N PRO A 169 24.53 -35.59 -26.76
CA PRO A 169 23.10 -35.36 -26.87
C PRO A 169 22.24 -36.63 -26.70
N ARG A 170 22.87 -37.80 -26.48
CA ARG A 170 22.24 -39.12 -26.42
C ARG A 170 21.26 -39.38 -27.59
N GLY A 171 21.65 -38.97 -28.80
CA GLY A 171 20.87 -39.16 -30.02
C GLY A 171 19.74 -38.14 -30.26
N HIS A 172 19.53 -37.17 -29.36
CA HIS A 172 18.42 -36.21 -29.42
C HIS A 172 18.85 -34.76 -29.18
N ALA A 173 19.79 -34.24 -29.99
CA ALA A 173 20.39 -32.90 -29.80
C ALA A 173 19.35 -31.78 -29.66
N ILE A 174 18.35 -31.71 -30.54
CA ILE A 174 17.30 -30.68 -30.50
C ILE A 174 16.55 -30.70 -29.16
N ARG A 175 16.21 -31.89 -28.63
CA ARG A 175 15.50 -32.02 -27.35
C ARG A 175 16.41 -31.68 -26.17
N CYS A 176 17.69 -32.03 -26.25
CA CYS A 176 18.70 -31.66 -25.25
C CYS A 176 18.81 -30.13 -25.14
N HIS A 177 19.07 -29.43 -26.26
CA HIS A 177 19.17 -27.96 -26.24
C HIS A 177 17.85 -27.28 -25.86
N ALA A 178 16.70 -27.82 -26.29
CA ALA A 178 15.41 -27.29 -25.86
C ALA A 178 15.20 -27.42 -24.34
N THR A 179 15.62 -28.54 -23.75
CA THR A 179 15.56 -28.76 -22.29
C THR A 179 16.54 -27.85 -21.56
N ALA A 180 17.79 -27.75 -22.04
CA ALA A 180 18.79 -26.83 -21.50
C ALA A 180 18.29 -25.37 -21.51
N GLN A 181 17.66 -24.95 -22.60
CA GLN A 181 17.06 -23.61 -22.72
C GLN A 181 15.88 -23.40 -21.75
N LEU A 182 15.04 -24.42 -21.55
CA LEU A 182 13.95 -24.36 -20.57
C LEU A 182 14.48 -24.26 -19.13
N TYR A 183 15.52 -25.02 -18.80
CA TYR A 183 16.19 -24.93 -17.50
C TYR A 183 16.84 -23.56 -17.31
N ALA A 184 17.57 -23.06 -18.32
CA ALA A 184 18.19 -21.74 -18.29
C ALA A 184 17.16 -20.61 -18.13
N ALA A 185 16.04 -20.66 -18.87
CA ALA A 185 14.97 -19.66 -18.76
C ALA A 185 14.27 -19.73 -17.39
N GLY A 186 14.03 -20.93 -16.85
CA GLY A 186 13.47 -21.12 -15.51
C GLY A 186 14.39 -20.58 -14.41
N LEU A 187 15.70 -20.86 -14.52
CA LEU A 187 16.74 -20.34 -13.65
C LEU A 187 16.81 -18.81 -13.69
N GLU A 188 16.91 -18.23 -14.89
CA GLU A 188 16.97 -16.78 -15.11
C GLU A 188 15.73 -16.06 -14.56
N PHE A 189 14.53 -16.61 -14.81
CA PHE A 189 13.30 -16.07 -14.24
C PHE A 189 13.29 -16.11 -12.71
N ASN A 190 13.72 -17.24 -12.12
CA ASN A 190 13.80 -17.40 -10.68
C ASN A 190 14.82 -16.42 -10.06
N SER A 191 15.97 -16.26 -10.68
CA SER A 191 17.01 -15.31 -10.26
C SER A 191 16.58 -13.86 -10.42
N TRP A 192 15.92 -13.50 -11.52
CA TRP A 192 15.34 -12.17 -11.72
C TRP A 192 14.27 -11.84 -10.66
N ARG A 193 13.39 -12.79 -10.34
CA ARG A 193 12.40 -12.65 -9.25
C ARG A 193 13.11 -12.34 -7.94
N GLN A 194 14.15 -13.11 -7.61
CA GLN A 194 14.95 -12.93 -6.40
C GLN A 194 15.95 -11.76 -6.47
N ARG A 195 15.82 -10.88 -7.48
CA ARG A 195 16.69 -9.72 -7.71
C ARG A 195 18.19 -10.07 -7.76
N TRP A 196 18.50 -11.26 -8.24
CA TRP A 196 19.86 -11.77 -8.36
C TRP A 196 20.64 -11.80 -7.02
N GLY A 197 19.93 -11.80 -5.88
CA GLY A 197 20.53 -11.96 -4.56
C GLY A 197 20.82 -13.44 -4.22
N PRO A 198 21.33 -13.74 -3.02
CA PRO A 198 21.49 -15.12 -2.57
C PRO A 198 20.16 -15.90 -2.63
N PRO A 199 20.19 -17.18 -3.01
CA PRO A 199 18.99 -18.02 -3.06
C PRO A 199 18.46 -18.35 -1.66
N GLY A 200 17.28 -17.83 -1.34
CA GLY A 200 16.59 -18.07 -0.05
C GLY A 200 15.58 -19.23 -0.08
N HIS A 201 15.21 -19.72 1.12
CA HIS A 201 14.11 -20.66 1.30
C HIS A 201 12.78 -19.93 1.20
N GLU A 202 12.04 -20.15 0.11
CA GLU A 202 10.73 -19.54 -0.07
C GLU A 202 9.61 -20.56 0.19
N PRO A 203 8.57 -20.21 0.96
CA PRO A 203 7.40 -21.05 1.09
C PRO A 203 6.56 -20.93 -0.18
N VAL A 204 6.98 -21.60 -1.26
CA VAL A 204 6.30 -21.61 -2.58
C VAL A 204 4.80 -21.93 -2.42
N LEU A 205 4.46 -22.79 -1.46
CA LEU A 205 3.08 -23.10 -1.08
C LEU A 205 2.32 -21.88 -0.57
N ALA A 206 2.90 -21.05 0.31
CA ALA A 206 2.26 -19.84 0.80
C ALA A 206 2.04 -18.82 -0.33
N TRP A 207 2.99 -18.69 -1.25
CA TRP A 207 2.91 -17.82 -2.42
C TRP A 207 1.85 -18.25 -3.43
N GLY A 208 1.87 -19.53 -3.81
CA GLY A 208 0.89 -20.10 -4.74
C GLY A 208 -0.52 -20.01 -4.16
N PHE A 209 -0.67 -20.31 -2.88
CA PHE A 209 -1.94 -20.23 -2.18
C PHE A 209 -2.44 -18.78 -2.01
N GLY A 210 -1.56 -17.85 -1.61
CA GLY A 210 -1.88 -16.42 -1.53
C GLY A 210 -2.31 -15.83 -2.87
N SER A 211 -1.61 -16.18 -3.95
CA SER A 211 -1.96 -15.76 -5.31
C SER A 211 -3.33 -16.30 -5.73
N ALA A 212 -3.62 -17.58 -5.47
CA ALA A 212 -4.92 -18.17 -5.75
C ALA A 212 -6.05 -17.44 -5.01
N VAL A 213 -5.86 -17.13 -3.72
CA VAL A 213 -6.81 -16.35 -2.91
C VAL A 213 -7.09 -14.99 -3.56
N VAL A 214 -6.05 -14.26 -3.98
CA VAL A 214 -6.21 -12.94 -4.62
C VAL A 214 -7.03 -13.06 -5.90
N VAL A 215 -6.79 -14.08 -6.72
CA VAL A 215 -7.60 -14.37 -7.93
C VAL A 215 -9.07 -14.56 -7.57
N PHE A 216 -9.36 -15.39 -6.56
CA PHE A 216 -10.74 -15.63 -6.13
C PHE A 216 -11.42 -14.37 -5.58
N LEU A 217 -10.71 -13.54 -4.80
CA LEU A 217 -11.22 -12.27 -4.27
C LEU A 217 -11.58 -11.29 -5.41
N LEU A 218 -10.74 -11.20 -6.46
CA LEU A 218 -11.00 -10.34 -7.61
C LEU A 218 -12.14 -10.84 -8.49
N LEU A 219 -12.22 -12.15 -8.74
CA LEU A 219 -13.28 -12.75 -9.55
C LEU A 219 -14.66 -12.69 -8.88
N ALA A 220 -14.71 -12.77 -7.55
CA ALA A 220 -15.95 -12.66 -6.79
C ALA A 220 -16.68 -11.32 -6.97
N ARG A 221 -16.02 -10.31 -7.56
CA ARG A 221 -16.55 -8.97 -7.83
C ARG A 221 -17.15 -8.81 -9.24
N LEU A 222 -17.00 -9.79 -10.13
CA LEU A 222 -17.54 -9.65 -11.47
C LEU A 222 -19.08 -9.61 -11.39
N PRO A 223 -19.71 -8.54 -11.93
CA PRO A 223 -21.14 -8.34 -11.79
C PRO A 223 -21.88 -9.55 -12.33
N ARG A 224 -22.72 -10.16 -11.48
CA ARG A 224 -23.67 -11.18 -11.91
C ARG A 224 -24.79 -10.46 -12.68
N LYS A 225 -25.37 -11.13 -13.69
CA LYS A 225 -26.51 -10.61 -14.45
C LYS A 225 -27.59 -10.20 -13.44
N LYS A 226 -27.89 -8.90 -13.37
CA LYS A 226 -28.88 -8.35 -12.44
C LYS A 226 -30.27 -8.81 -12.93
N GLU A 227 -31.08 -9.40 -12.07
CA GLU A 227 -32.52 -9.45 -12.30
C GLU A 227 -33.07 -8.01 -12.25
N PRO A 228 -34.18 -7.71 -12.97
CA PRO A 228 -34.74 -6.37 -13.00
C PRO A 228 -35.14 -5.95 -11.57
N ASP A 229 -34.58 -4.85 -11.08
CA ASP A 229 -35.06 -4.24 -9.83
C ASP A 229 -36.44 -3.62 -10.06
N ASP A 230 -37.29 -3.65 -9.03
CA ASP A 230 -38.53 -2.86 -8.95
C ASP A 230 -38.27 -1.36 -9.21
N PRO A 231 -39.27 -0.63 -9.73
CA PRO A 231 -39.13 0.79 -10.07
C PRO A 231 -38.65 1.61 -8.87
N VAL A 232 -37.66 2.46 -9.14
CA VAL A 232 -36.95 3.28 -8.14
C VAL A 232 -37.78 4.52 -7.81
N ASP A 233 -38.21 4.66 -6.55
CA ASP A 233 -38.72 5.93 -6.03
C ASP A 233 -37.68 7.05 -6.17
N ALA A 234 -38.18 8.27 -6.43
CA ALA A 234 -37.41 9.45 -6.78
C ALA A 234 -36.18 9.69 -5.86
N PRO A 235 -35.06 10.20 -6.40
CA PRO A 235 -33.87 10.48 -5.59
C PRO A 235 -34.19 11.46 -4.46
N LEU A 236 -33.92 11.07 -3.22
CA LEU A 236 -33.96 11.98 -2.07
C LEU A 236 -32.98 13.15 -2.31
N PRO A 237 -33.33 14.39 -1.90
CA PRO A 237 -32.47 15.55 -2.04
C PRO A 237 -31.09 15.28 -1.42
N ARG A 238 -30.02 15.51 -2.18
CA ARG A 238 -28.66 15.44 -1.63
C ARG A 238 -28.55 16.49 -0.53
N ALA A 239 -28.13 16.07 0.67
CA ALA A 239 -27.73 17.01 1.72
C ALA A 239 -26.77 18.05 1.12
N THR A 240 -27.09 19.33 1.34
CA THR A 240 -26.30 20.46 0.85
C THR A 240 -24.87 20.34 1.39
N ASP A 241 -23.92 20.14 0.49
CA ASP A 241 -22.51 19.96 0.83
C ASP A 241 -21.92 21.33 1.22
N ASP A 242 -21.33 21.45 2.41
CA ASP A 242 -20.62 22.66 2.82
C ASP A 242 -19.38 22.84 1.92
N ARG A 243 -19.51 23.79 0.96
CA ARG A 243 -18.45 24.10 -0.02
C ARG A 243 -17.14 24.47 0.66
N TYR A 244 -17.20 25.20 1.78
CA TYR A 244 -16.04 25.66 2.51
C TYR A 244 -15.31 24.50 3.20
N ALA A 245 -16.05 23.61 3.88
CA ALA A 245 -15.46 22.42 4.48
C ALA A 245 -14.84 21.49 3.43
N THR A 246 -15.51 21.30 2.28
CA THR A 246 -14.97 20.53 1.16
C THR A 246 -13.67 21.15 0.61
N PHE A 247 -13.63 22.48 0.43
CA PHE A 247 -12.43 23.21 0.06
C PHE A 247 -11.29 22.99 1.07
N LEU A 248 -11.54 23.21 2.36
CA LEU A 248 -10.52 23.04 3.41
C LEU A 248 -9.89 21.64 3.37
N ARG A 249 -10.72 20.59 3.22
CA ARG A 249 -10.22 19.21 3.15
C ARG A 249 -9.29 19.00 1.95
N LEU A 250 -9.68 19.47 0.77
CA LEU A 250 -8.90 19.29 -0.46
C LEU A 250 -7.64 20.14 -0.47
N SER A 251 -7.72 21.39 -0.01
CA SER A 251 -6.56 22.28 0.10
C SER A 251 -5.57 21.81 1.16
N ALA A 252 -6.03 21.32 2.30
CA ALA A 252 -5.17 20.74 3.33
C ALA A 252 -4.42 19.51 2.80
N LEU A 253 -5.13 18.62 2.09
CA LEU A 253 -4.52 17.47 1.44
C LEU A 253 -3.47 17.89 0.40
N ALA A 254 -3.81 18.84 -0.48
CA ALA A 254 -2.88 19.34 -1.48
C ALA A 254 -1.64 19.98 -0.84
N LEU A 255 -1.82 20.76 0.23
CA LEU A 255 -0.74 21.46 0.92
C LEU A 255 0.26 20.49 1.57
N VAL A 256 -0.22 19.40 2.16
CA VAL A 256 0.63 18.33 2.73
C VAL A 256 1.43 17.63 1.63
N VAL A 257 0.75 17.23 0.54
CA VAL A 257 1.38 16.50 -0.58
C VAL A 257 2.42 17.37 -1.30
N ILE A 258 2.04 18.61 -1.66
CA ILE A 258 2.93 19.57 -2.28
C ILE A 258 4.07 19.92 -1.32
N GLY A 259 3.76 20.12 -0.05
CA GLY A 259 4.73 20.48 0.97
C GLY A 259 5.83 19.44 1.14
N GLN A 260 5.46 18.16 1.27
CA GLN A 260 6.45 17.08 1.40
C GLN A 260 7.37 17.02 0.18
N SER A 261 6.81 17.11 -1.02
CA SER A 261 7.60 17.02 -2.24
C SER A 261 8.45 18.26 -2.46
N LEU A 262 7.96 19.45 -2.11
CA LEU A 262 8.74 20.67 -2.15
C LEU A 262 9.95 20.56 -1.20
N ILE A 263 9.72 20.16 0.05
CA ILE A 263 10.80 19.95 1.03
C ILE A 263 11.83 18.94 0.51
N THR A 264 11.36 17.83 -0.07
CA THR A 264 12.21 16.76 -0.60
C THR A 264 13.03 17.25 -1.80
N VAL A 265 12.42 17.97 -2.73
CA VAL A 265 13.11 18.52 -3.92
C VAL A 265 14.07 19.63 -3.54
N LEU A 266 13.72 20.51 -2.58
CA LEU A 266 14.63 21.55 -2.07
C LEU A 266 15.85 20.94 -1.38
N HIS A 267 15.64 19.85 -0.63
CA HIS A 267 16.74 19.09 -0.05
C HIS A 267 17.67 18.51 -1.13
N TRP A 268 17.10 17.92 -2.19
CA TRP A 268 17.90 17.47 -3.34
C TRP A 268 18.59 18.64 -4.04
N ALA A 269 18.01 19.84 -4.06
CA ALA A 269 18.68 21.03 -4.59
C ALA A 269 19.79 21.59 -3.66
N GLY A 270 20.09 20.95 -2.54
CA GLY A 270 21.12 21.41 -1.59
C GLY A 270 20.71 22.65 -0.78
N VAL A 271 19.42 23.00 -0.76
CA VAL A 271 18.93 24.14 0.03
C VAL A 271 19.02 23.81 1.52
N SER A 272 19.71 24.68 2.28
CA SER A 272 19.92 24.46 3.72
C SER A 272 18.60 24.35 4.49
N ALA A 273 18.58 23.47 5.49
CA ALA A 273 17.44 23.25 6.37
C ALA A 273 17.12 24.44 7.31
N ASN A 274 17.99 25.46 7.36
CA ASN A 274 17.99 26.50 8.40
C ASN A 274 16.68 27.30 8.51
N TRP A 275 15.97 27.51 7.40
CA TRP A 275 14.65 28.18 7.39
C TRP A 275 13.50 27.28 6.94
N LEU A 276 13.81 26.08 6.40
CA LEU A 276 12.80 25.15 5.91
C LEU A 276 11.87 24.65 7.01
N TRP A 277 12.33 24.64 8.26
CA TRP A 277 11.49 24.25 9.40
C TRP A 277 10.28 25.17 9.60
N LEU A 278 10.38 26.49 9.33
CA LEU A 278 9.22 27.40 9.39
C LEU A 278 8.19 27.06 8.31
N LEU A 279 8.67 26.67 7.13
CA LEU A 279 7.80 26.25 6.04
C LEU A 279 6.98 25.02 6.44
N THR A 280 7.55 24.11 7.24
CA THR A 280 6.79 22.94 7.75
C THR A 280 5.58 23.32 8.60
N TRP A 281 5.57 24.47 9.28
CA TRP A 281 4.44 24.90 10.10
C TRP A 281 3.22 25.26 9.24
N VAL A 282 3.47 25.86 8.07
CA VAL A 282 2.43 26.21 7.12
C VAL A 282 2.01 24.98 6.30
N LEU A 283 2.99 24.21 5.83
CA LEU A 283 2.76 23.04 4.96
C LEU A 283 2.08 21.87 5.68
N GLN A 284 2.28 21.74 6.99
CA GLN A 284 1.68 20.68 7.80
C GLN A 284 0.19 20.97 8.08
N ALA A 285 -0.66 20.74 7.09
CA ALA A 285 -2.10 21.05 7.15
C ALA A 285 -2.99 19.86 7.54
N ILE A 286 -2.40 18.75 7.99
CA ILE A 286 -3.14 17.58 8.47
C ILE A 286 -4.21 17.94 9.50
N PRO A 287 -3.97 18.86 10.44
CA PRO A 287 -5.01 19.21 11.40
C PRO A 287 -6.30 19.75 10.76
N VAL A 288 -6.15 20.62 9.76
CA VAL A 288 -7.28 21.20 9.00
C VAL A 288 -8.03 20.11 8.23
N PHE A 289 -7.30 19.12 7.70
CA PHE A 289 -7.91 17.97 7.02
C PHE A 289 -8.83 17.17 7.95
N TYR A 290 -8.39 16.83 9.15
CA TYR A 290 -9.21 16.07 10.12
C TYR A 290 -10.37 16.88 10.67
N PHE A 291 -10.19 18.19 10.87
CA PHE A 291 -11.26 19.12 11.23
C PHE A 291 -12.38 19.14 10.17
N ALA A 292 -12.03 19.40 8.91
CA ALA A 292 -12.99 19.41 7.80
C ALA A 292 -13.57 18.00 7.54
N GLY A 293 -12.75 16.97 7.70
CA GLY A 293 -13.13 15.56 7.63
C GLY A 293 -14.17 15.19 8.69
N GLY A 294 -14.04 15.71 9.91
CA GLY A 294 -15.00 15.51 10.99
C GLY A 294 -16.38 16.07 10.66
N HIS A 295 -16.45 17.29 10.14
CA HIS A 295 -17.72 17.85 9.65
C HIS A 295 -18.38 16.93 8.59
N ALA A 296 -17.61 16.50 7.59
CA ALA A 296 -18.10 15.60 6.54
C ALA A 296 -18.50 14.21 7.07
N ASN A 297 -17.83 13.72 8.10
CA ASN A 297 -18.11 12.43 8.73
C ASN A 297 -19.41 12.48 9.53
N LEU A 298 -19.62 13.54 10.32
CA LEU A 298 -20.85 13.74 11.08
C LEU A 298 -22.06 13.94 10.17
N ALA A 299 -21.93 14.79 9.14
CA ALA A 299 -22.99 14.99 8.16
C ALA A 299 -23.40 13.68 7.48
N GLY A 300 -22.41 12.85 7.11
CA GLY A 300 -22.67 11.50 6.56
C GLY A 300 -23.34 10.56 7.57
N TRP A 301 -22.97 10.62 8.85
CA TRP A 301 -23.59 9.80 9.89
C TRP A 301 -25.03 10.21 10.17
N HIS A 302 -25.31 11.51 10.21
CA HIS A 302 -26.67 12.03 10.35
C HIS A 302 -27.56 11.68 9.15
N ALA A 303 -27.04 11.78 7.92
CA ALA A 303 -27.77 11.38 6.72
C ALA A 303 -28.16 9.90 6.76
N VAL A 304 -27.25 9.02 7.20
CA VAL A 304 -27.56 7.59 7.33
C VAL A 304 -28.58 7.32 8.43
N GLN A 305 -28.50 8.01 9.57
CA GLN A 305 -29.49 7.88 10.65
C GLN A 305 -30.88 8.41 10.24
N ALA A 306 -30.94 9.49 9.48
CA ALA A 306 -32.20 10.04 8.96
C ALA A 306 -32.92 9.02 8.05
N ASP A 307 -32.15 8.21 7.31
CA ASP A 307 -32.64 7.10 6.49
C ASP A 307 -32.82 5.77 7.28
N HIS A 308 -32.88 5.83 8.62
CA HIS A 308 -32.95 4.66 9.52
C HIS A 308 -31.84 3.62 9.32
N GLY A 309 -30.70 4.04 8.76
CA GLY A 309 -29.52 3.21 8.57
C GLY A 309 -28.66 3.08 9.83
N GLY A 310 -27.91 1.98 9.91
CA GLY A 310 -26.99 1.69 11.01
C GLY A 310 -25.51 1.91 10.69
N TYR A 311 -24.65 1.43 11.59
CA TYR A 311 -23.20 1.51 11.47
C TYR A 311 -22.67 0.83 10.21
N GLY A 312 -23.19 -0.36 9.89
CA GLY A 312 -22.86 -1.12 8.69
C GLY A 312 -23.02 -0.30 7.42
N ARG A 313 -24.21 0.29 7.26
CA ARG A 313 -24.54 1.13 6.10
C ARG A 313 -23.63 2.37 6.01
N TYR A 314 -23.38 3.05 7.13
CA TYR A 314 -22.50 4.22 7.17
C TYR A 314 -21.07 3.87 6.72
N LEU A 315 -20.49 2.83 7.32
CA LEU A 315 -19.11 2.46 7.07
C LEU A 315 -18.91 1.92 5.65
N ALA A 316 -19.83 1.08 5.17
CA ALA A 316 -19.83 0.57 3.80
C ALA A 316 -19.95 1.70 2.78
N ALA A 317 -20.82 2.70 3.02
CA ALA A 317 -20.97 3.83 2.10
C ALA A 317 -19.71 4.71 2.03
N ARG A 318 -19.02 4.93 3.15
CA ARG A 318 -17.85 5.82 3.22
C ARG A 318 -16.55 5.15 2.76
N ILE A 319 -16.27 3.94 3.23
CA ILE A 319 -14.97 3.28 3.00
C ILE A 319 -14.92 2.54 1.66
N SER A 320 -16.03 1.92 1.21
CA SER A 320 -15.99 1.15 -0.05
C SER A 320 -15.61 2.01 -1.25
N TRP A 321 -15.99 3.30 -1.23
CA TRP A 321 -15.58 4.25 -2.25
C TRP A 321 -14.13 4.69 -2.09
N LEU A 322 -13.63 4.83 -0.85
CA LEU A 322 -12.26 5.24 -0.54
C LEU A 322 -11.22 4.16 -0.91
N LEU A 323 -11.50 2.88 -0.64
CA LEU A 323 -10.53 1.80 -0.88
C LEU A 323 -10.38 1.42 -2.36
N ARG A 324 -11.39 1.66 -3.20
CA ARG A 324 -11.31 1.37 -4.64
C ARG A 324 -10.18 2.11 -5.37
N PRO A 325 -10.07 3.45 -5.27
CA PRO A 325 -8.96 4.19 -5.86
C PRO A 325 -7.62 3.80 -5.24
N VAL A 326 -7.57 3.53 -3.94
CA VAL A 326 -6.36 3.09 -3.23
C VAL A 326 -5.88 1.75 -3.76
N LEU A 327 -6.77 0.77 -3.91
CA LEU A 327 -6.41 -0.53 -4.45
C LEU A 327 -5.87 -0.40 -5.88
N ALA A 328 -6.54 0.39 -6.73
CA ALA A 328 -6.07 0.64 -8.08
C ALA A 328 -4.71 1.33 -8.10
N PHE A 329 -4.48 2.27 -7.18
CA PHE A 329 -3.19 2.94 -6.99
C PHE A 329 -2.11 1.95 -6.57
N VAL A 330 -2.34 1.17 -5.51
CA VAL A 330 -1.39 0.15 -5.00
C VAL A 330 -1.02 -0.84 -6.11
N LEU A 331 -2.01 -1.34 -6.86
CA LEU A 331 -1.76 -2.28 -7.97
C LEU A 331 -0.93 -1.63 -9.09
N ALA A 332 -1.21 -0.37 -9.44
CA ALA A 332 -0.42 0.35 -10.43
C ALA A 332 1.04 0.53 -9.96
N TRP A 333 1.24 0.87 -8.69
CA TRP A 333 2.57 1.09 -8.11
C TRP A 333 3.35 -0.18 -7.79
N LEU A 334 2.68 -1.33 -7.69
CA LEU A 334 3.36 -2.63 -7.70
C LEU A 334 3.98 -2.92 -9.07
N VAL A 335 3.31 -2.55 -10.17
CA VAL A 335 3.80 -2.87 -11.53
C VAL A 335 4.79 -1.83 -12.06
N LEU A 336 4.64 -0.56 -11.69
CA LEU A 336 5.42 0.55 -12.23
C LEU A 336 6.96 0.42 -12.07
N PRO A 337 7.51 -0.17 -11.00
CA PRO A 337 8.96 -0.38 -10.87
C PRO A 337 9.56 -1.28 -11.96
N LEU A 338 8.80 -2.20 -12.55
CA LEU A 338 9.31 -3.16 -13.52
C LEU A 338 9.95 -2.53 -14.78
N PRO A 339 9.27 -1.65 -15.53
CA PRO A 339 9.88 -1.00 -16.69
C PRO A 339 11.07 -0.11 -16.30
N LEU A 340 11.11 0.43 -15.08
CA LEU A 340 12.24 1.24 -14.61
C LEU A 340 13.48 0.36 -14.33
N GLU A 341 13.29 -0.81 -13.72
CA GLU A 341 14.38 -1.78 -13.53
C GLU A 341 14.90 -2.31 -14.87
N LEU A 342 14.04 -2.55 -15.85
CA LEU A 342 14.45 -2.99 -17.20
C LEU A 342 15.34 -1.95 -17.92
N LEU A 343 15.24 -0.68 -17.53
CA LEU A 343 16.07 0.41 -18.05
C LEU A 343 17.36 0.63 -17.24
N ASP A 344 17.65 -0.28 -16.31
CA ASP A 344 18.83 -0.26 -15.43
C ASP A 344 18.89 1.04 -14.60
N VAL A 345 17.72 1.43 -14.07
CA VAL A 345 17.59 2.53 -13.11
C VAL A 345 17.98 2.02 -11.73
N ASP A 346 18.89 2.73 -11.09
CA ASP A 346 19.36 2.39 -9.74
C ASP A 346 18.19 2.27 -8.75
N LYS A 347 18.19 1.17 -8.00
CA LYS A 347 17.13 0.78 -7.04
C LYS A 347 16.89 1.85 -6.00
N SER A 348 17.96 2.48 -5.52
CA SER A 348 17.87 3.54 -4.51
C SER A 348 16.93 4.68 -4.96
N ARG A 349 16.93 4.98 -6.26
CA ARG A 349 16.12 6.03 -6.88
C ARG A 349 14.66 5.60 -7.00
N VAL A 350 14.42 4.36 -7.43
CA VAL A 350 13.07 3.79 -7.50
C VAL A 350 12.42 3.75 -6.11
N GLU A 351 13.17 3.36 -5.08
CA GLU A 351 12.68 3.36 -3.70
C GLU A 351 12.46 4.76 -3.14
N MET A 352 13.34 5.71 -3.47
CA MET A 352 13.21 7.11 -3.06
C MET A 352 11.92 7.72 -3.60
N PHE A 353 11.65 7.59 -4.90
CA PHE A 353 10.39 8.02 -5.52
C PHE A 353 9.20 7.23 -5.00
N GLY A 354 9.32 5.90 -4.89
CA GLY A 354 8.27 5.04 -4.36
C GLY A 354 7.84 5.41 -2.95
N ARG A 355 8.77 5.76 -2.06
CA ARG A 355 8.47 6.24 -0.71
C ARG A 355 7.78 7.61 -0.72
N LEU A 356 8.24 8.55 -1.54
CA LEU A 356 7.60 9.86 -1.68
C LEU A 356 6.14 9.72 -2.12
N ILE A 357 5.88 8.78 -3.02
CA ILE A 357 4.57 8.49 -3.60
C ILE A 357 3.66 7.69 -2.66
N ALA A 358 4.22 6.77 -1.88
CA ALA A 358 3.48 6.02 -0.88
C ALA A 358 3.12 6.89 0.35
N HIS A 359 3.87 7.96 0.60
CA HIS A 359 3.75 8.75 1.83
C HIS A 359 2.30 9.20 2.12
N PRO A 360 1.49 9.68 1.17
CA PRO A 360 0.09 10.05 1.43
C PRO A 360 -0.80 8.92 1.98
N LEU A 361 -0.43 7.64 1.81
CA LEU A 361 -1.27 6.52 2.24
C LEU A 361 -1.42 6.45 3.77
N TRP A 362 -0.45 6.92 4.55
CA TRP A 362 -0.51 6.80 6.01
C TRP A 362 -1.65 7.62 6.61
N PHE A 363 -1.86 8.86 6.15
CA PHE A 363 -2.94 9.69 6.68
C PHE A 363 -4.29 9.14 6.21
N LEU A 364 -4.35 8.45 5.07
CA LEU A 364 -5.57 7.82 4.59
C LEU A 364 -5.99 6.65 5.47
N GLY A 365 -5.03 5.79 5.86
CA GLY A 365 -5.26 4.73 6.83
C GLY A 365 -5.80 5.28 8.15
N LEU A 366 -5.21 6.36 8.64
CA LEU A 366 -5.68 7.06 9.85
C LEU A 366 -7.06 7.73 9.67
N TYR A 367 -7.36 8.25 8.47
CA TYR A 367 -8.68 8.82 8.18
C TYR A 367 -9.79 7.76 8.20
N VAL A 368 -9.49 6.53 7.74
CA VAL A 368 -10.41 5.40 7.85
C VAL A 368 -10.74 5.09 9.32
N VAL A 369 -9.76 5.17 10.22
CA VAL A 369 -9.98 5.03 11.68
C VAL A 369 -10.93 6.12 12.19
N ALA A 370 -10.72 7.38 11.79
CA ALA A 370 -11.58 8.50 12.18
C ALA A 370 -13.03 8.32 11.68
N VAL A 371 -13.20 7.86 10.43
CA VAL A 371 -14.51 7.48 9.87
C VAL A 371 -15.14 6.37 10.72
N ALA A 372 -14.42 5.28 10.97
CA ALA A 372 -14.93 4.14 11.75
C ALA A 372 -15.33 4.53 13.19
N ALA A 373 -14.62 5.47 13.80
CA ALA A 373 -14.91 6.00 15.14
C ALA A 373 -16.06 7.02 15.19
N THR A 374 -16.51 7.53 14.05
CA THR A 374 -17.48 8.63 13.98
C THR A 374 -18.76 8.42 14.79
N PRO A 375 -19.43 7.26 14.79
CA PRO A 375 -20.66 7.08 15.58
C PRO A 375 -20.43 7.21 17.08
N VAL A 376 -19.34 6.62 17.60
CA VAL A 376 -18.96 6.71 19.01
C VAL A 376 -18.62 8.15 19.37
N MET A 377 -17.85 8.82 18.52
CA MET A 377 -17.50 10.22 18.71
C MET A 377 -18.73 11.14 18.62
N ALA A 378 -19.69 10.86 17.73
CA ALA A 378 -20.94 11.61 17.62
C ALA A 378 -21.83 11.39 18.86
N TRP A 379 -21.84 10.18 19.41
CA TRP A 379 -22.51 9.90 20.68
C TRP A 379 -21.84 10.67 21.83
N LEU A 380 -20.51 10.65 21.93
CA LEU A 380 -19.74 11.43 22.91
C LEU A 380 -19.97 12.94 22.77
N HIS A 381 -20.05 13.45 21.55
CA HIS A 381 -20.34 14.86 21.27
C HIS A 381 -21.70 15.29 21.80
N ARG A 382 -22.69 14.39 21.77
CA ARG A 382 -24.05 14.64 22.29
C ARG A 382 -24.13 14.54 23.81
N HIS A 383 -23.44 13.59 24.44
CA HIS A 383 -23.63 13.28 25.86
C HIS A 383 -22.51 13.83 26.78
N ALA A 384 -21.30 13.95 26.28
CA ALA A 384 -20.10 14.35 27.01
C ALA A 384 -19.36 15.47 26.28
N ARG A 385 -20.13 16.44 25.79
CA ARG A 385 -19.69 17.46 24.83
C ARG A 385 -18.38 18.13 25.24
N LEU A 386 -18.32 18.75 26.43
CA LEU A 386 -17.14 19.46 26.92
C LEU A 386 -16.04 18.53 27.44
N VAL A 387 -16.42 17.39 28.03
CA VAL A 387 -15.48 16.43 28.61
C VAL A 387 -14.64 15.75 27.54
N THR A 388 -15.23 15.42 26.39
CA THR A 388 -14.57 14.68 25.31
C THR A 388 -13.29 15.37 24.78
N PRO A 389 -13.31 16.64 24.33
CA PRO A 389 -12.10 17.30 23.85
C PRO A 389 -11.05 17.48 24.96
N VAL A 390 -11.47 17.78 26.19
CA VAL A 390 -10.55 17.93 27.33
C VAL A 390 -9.86 16.60 27.65
N ALA A 391 -10.61 15.50 27.69
CA ALA A 391 -10.07 14.17 27.92
C ALA A 391 -9.11 13.73 26.81
N LEU A 392 -9.40 14.05 25.53
CA LEU A 392 -8.50 13.77 24.42
C LEU A 392 -7.19 14.57 24.51
N VAL A 393 -7.26 15.87 24.84
CA VAL A 393 -6.07 16.69 25.06
C VAL A 393 -5.24 16.16 26.22
N ALA A 394 -5.88 15.83 27.35
CA ALA A 394 -5.21 15.25 28.51
C ALA A 394 -4.53 13.92 28.16
N ALA A 395 -5.22 13.03 27.43
CA ALA A 395 -4.66 11.77 26.96
C ALA A 395 -3.45 11.98 26.04
N MET A 396 -3.49 12.95 25.13
CA MET A 396 -2.35 13.27 24.25
C MET A 396 -1.13 13.74 25.04
N ILE A 397 -1.34 14.59 26.04
CA ILE A 397 -0.26 15.06 26.94
C ILE A 397 0.30 13.88 27.73
N LEU A 398 -0.53 13.01 28.29
CA LEU A 398 -0.09 11.82 29.02
C LEU A 398 0.73 10.87 28.14
N VAL A 399 0.33 10.67 26.88
CA VAL A 399 1.10 9.86 25.91
C VAL A 399 2.45 10.51 25.61
N ASP A 400 2.51 11.83 25.44
CA ASP A 400 3.77 12.52 25.17
C ASP A 400 4.71 12.47 26.39
N LEU A 401 4.16 12.65 27.60
CA LEU A 401 4.90 12.50 28.85
C LEU A 401 5.42 11.06 29.05
N ALA A 402 4.60 10.05 28.78
CA ALA A 402 5.01 8.64 28.86
C ALA A 402 6.08 8.29 27.82
N ARG A 403 5.95 8.82 26.60
CA ARG A 403 6.94 8.65 25.54
C ARG A 403 8.30 9.20 25.95
N ILE A 404 8.31 10.39 26.56
CA ILE A 404 9.54 11.04 27.03
C ILE A 404 10.09 10.32 28.28
N GLY A 405 9.25 10.06 29.27
CA GLY A 405 9.65 9.50 30.57
C GLY A 405 10.06 8.03 30.52
N PHE A 406 9.45 7.21 29.66
CA PHE A 406 9.74 5.77 29.53
C PHE A 406 10.50 5.40 28.25
N ALA A 407 10.97 6.39 27.48
CA ALA A 407 11.57 6.18 26.16
C ALA A 407 10.70 5.34 25.18
N TRP A 408 9.36 5.37 25.36
CA TRP A 408 8.42 4.56 24.60
C TRP A 408 8.13 5.17 23.21
N ARG A 409 9.13 5.12 22.32
CA ARG A 409 9.09 5.77 21.00
C ARG A 409 7.90 5.32 20.14
N THR A 410 7.58 4.03 20.12
CA THR A 410 6.48 3.48 19.31
C THR A 410 5.10 3.85 19.86
N GLY A 411 4.95 3.99 21.18
CA GLY A 411 3.69 4.43 21.81
C GLY A 411 3.28 5.84 21.44
N GLY A 412 4.23 6.71 21.09
CA GLY A 412 3.95 8.08 20.65
C GLY A 412 3.02 8.17 19.43
N TYR A 413 2.99 7.14 18.57
CA TYR A 413 2.06 7.12 17.43
C TYR A 413 0.58 7.03 17.83
N LEU A 414 0.26 6.71 19.10
CA LEU A 414 -1.10 6.82 19.62
C LEU A 414 -1.65 8.25 19.51
N ASN A 415 -0.77 9.27 19.58
CA ASN A 415 -1.16 10.66 19.37
C ASN A 415 -1.66 10.96 17.95
N LEU A 416 -1.35 10.13 16.94
CA LEU A 416 -1.98 10.25 15.62
C LEU A 416 -3.49 10.04 15.73
N VAL A 417 -3.90 8.97 16.42
CA VAL A 417 -5.31 8.60 16.58
C VAL A 417 -6.01 9.62 17.48
N LEU A 418 -5.43 9.93 18.65
CA LEU A 418 -6.02 10.90 19.58
C LEU A 418 -6.16 12.28 18.95
N GLY A 419 -5.13 12.76 18.26
CA GLY A 419 -5.16 14.03 17.53
C GLY A 419 -6.22 14.03 16.43
N ALA A 420 -6.28 12.99 15.61
CA ALA A 420 -7.31 12.86 14.57
C ALA A 420 -8.73 12.90 15.15
N LEU A 421 -8.98 12.19 16.26
CA LEU A 421 -10.28 12.17 16.94
C LEU A 421 -10.63 13.52 17.58
N LEU A 422 -9.65 14.21 18.16
CA LEU A 422 -9.83 15.54 18.74
C LEU A 422 -10.20 16.57 17.67
N LEU A 423 -9.48 16.57 16.55
CA LEU A 423 -9.75 17.49 15.45
C LEU A 423 -11.06 17.16 14.75
N GLN A 424 -11.40 15.88 14.64
CA GLN A 424 -12.74 15.44 14.23
C GLN A 424 -13.83 16.01 15.15
N GLN A 425 -13.65 15.96 16.47
CA GLN A 425 -14.58 16.58 17.43
C GLN A 425 -14.71 18.07 17.20
N LEU A 426 -13.62 18.81 17.00
CA LEU A 426 -13.70 20.23 16.64
C LEU A 426 -14.51 20.46 15.36
N GLY A 427 -14.41 19.56 14.38
CA GLY A 427 -15.26 19.55 13.18
C GLY A 427 -16.76 19.36 13.49
N PHE A 428 -17.10 18.63 14.56
CA PHE A 428 -18.48 18.47 15.01
C PHE A 428 -19.02 19.75 15.66
N TYR A 429 -18.19 20.44 16.45
CA TYR A 429 -18.50 21.78 16.98
C TYR A 429 -18.59 22.86 15.89
N TYR A 430 -17.96 22.64 14.74
CA TYR A 430 -18.19 23.47 13.56
C TYR A 430 -19.56 23.17 12.94
N ALA A 431 -19.88 21.89 12.76
CA ALA A 431 -21.13 21.43 12.16
C ALA A 431 -22.39 21.84 12.94
N ASP A 432 -22.34 21.84 14.28
CA ASP A 432 -23.46 22.23 15.13
C ASP A 432 -23.60 23.76 15.34
N GLY A 433 -22.72 24.54 14.70
CA GLY A 433 -22.75 26.01 14.77
C GLY A 433 -22.01 26.60 15.97
N SER A 434 -21.44 25.81 16.87
CA SER A 434 -20.89 26.32 18.13
C SER A 434 -19.60 27.10 17.95
N LEU A 435 -18.71 26.66 17.05
CA LEU A 435 -17.51 27.43 16.72
C LEU A 435 -17.85 28.76 16.01
N HIS A 436 -19.02 28.87 15.38
CA HIS A 436 -19.48 30.12 14.76
C HIS A 436 -19.85 31.18 15.80
N ARG A 437 -20.13 30.78 17.04
CA ARG A 437 -20.45 31.69 18.15
C ARG A 437 -19.21 32.30 18.81
N VAL A 438 -18.02 31.74 18.54
CA VAL A 438 -16.76 32.26 19.08
C VAL A 438 -16.43 33.58 18.38
N SER A 439 -16.14 34.63 19.15
CA SER A 439 -15.83 35.94 18.57
C SER A 439 -14.53 35.90 17.77
N ARG A 440 -14.48 36.68 16.67
CA ARG A 440 -13.27 36.80 15.83
C ARG A 440 -12.06 37.31 16.63
N LYS A 441 -12.29 38.10 17.68
CA LYS A 441 -11.22 38.58 18.58
C LYS A 441 -10.60 37.42 19.36
N VAL A 442 -11.42 36.52 19.91
CA VAL A 442 -10.94 35.34 20.64
C VAL A 442 -10.20 34.39 19.69
N LEU A 443 -10.73 34.13 18.50
CA LEU A 443 -10.04 33.32 17.49
C LEU A 443 -8.68 33.93 17.09
N GLY A 444 -8.62 35.26 16.91
CA GLY A 444 -7.38 35.97 16.62
C GLY A 444 -6.37 35.88 17.76
N ALA A 445 -6.82 36.05 19.01
CA ALA A 445 -5.97 35.95 20.19
C ALA A 445 -5.41 34.54 20.38
N LEU A 446 -6.25 33.50 20.25
CA LEU A 446 -5.83 32.09 20.33
C LEU A 446 -4.86 31.72 19.22
N GLY A 447 -5.14 32.15 17.97
CA GLY A 447 -4.24 31.91 16.83
C GLY A 447 -2.89 32.58 17.01
N LEU A 448 -2.85 33.81 17.52
CA LEU A 448 -1.61 34.55 17.76
C LEU A 448 -0.81 33.98 18.95
N ALA A 449 -1.49 33.54 20.01
CA ALA A 449 -0.87 32.93 21.20
C ALA A 449 -0.21 31.58 20.91
N ALA A 450 -0.60 30.88 19.83
CA ALA A 450 -0.01 29.61 19.46
C ALA A 450 1.47 29.72 19.07
N VAL A 451 1.89 30.82 18.44
CA VAL A 451 3.28 31.03 18.03
C VAL A 451 4.23 31.08 19.23
N PRO A 452 4.04 31.96 20.24
CA PRO A 452 4.90 31.96 21.42
C PRO A 452 4.79 30.64 22.22
N ALA A 453 3.63 29.98 22.25
CA ALA A 453 3.49 28.67 22.88
C ALA A 453 4.35 27.60 22.17
N LEU A 454 4.34 27.55 20.85
CA LEU A 454 5.20 26.65 20.06
C LEU A 454 6.67 26.96 20.28
N LEU A 455 7.05 28.24 20.25
CA LEU A 455 8.44 28.65 20.51
C LEU A 455 8.87 28.22 21.91
N ALA A 456 8.05 28.41 22.94
CA ALA A 456 8.36 27.98 24.29
C ALA A 456 8.50 26.46 24.41
N LEU A 457 7.62 25.69 23.76
CA LEU A 457 7.74 24.22 23.74
C LEU A 457 9.05 23.79 23.04
N ILE A 458 9.43 24.45 21.96
CA ILE A 458 10.68 24.12 21.25
C ILE A 458 11.90 24.50 22.08
N THR A 459 11.95 25.72 22.63
CA THR A 459 13.13 26.25 23.34
C THR A 459 13.31 25.65 24.73
N PHE A 460 12.23 25.44 25.48
CA PHE A 460 12.29 24.97 26.87
C PHE A 460 11.86 23.51 27.02
N GLY A 461 10.98 23.02 26.15
CA GLY A 461 10.48 21.64 26.19
C GLY A 461 11.32 20.65 25.39
N GLY A 462 12.33 21.10 24.63
CA GLY A 462 13.19 20.24 23.82
C GLY A 462 12.47 19.57 22.64
N TYR A 463 11.32 20.10 22.24
CA TYR A 463 10.57 19.57 21.11
C TYR A 463 11.25 19.94 19.78
N PRO A 464 11.15 19.08 18.74
CA PRO A 464 11.65 19.41 17.40
C PRO A 464 11.06 20.74 16.89
N ARG A 465 11.83 21.49 16.10
CA ARG A 465 11.31 22.71 15.45
C ARG A 465 10.46 22.42 14.22
N THR A 466 10.60 21.24 13.63
CA THR A 466 9.91 20.80 12.41
C THR A 466 8.58 20.12 12.72
N MET A 467 7.54 20.44 11.95
CA MET A 467 6.19 19.87 12.07
C MET A 467 5.96 18.72 11.08
N MET A 468 6.88 18.56 10.13
CA MET A 468 6.89 17.54 9.09
C MET A 468 8.33 17.00 8.97
N PRO A 469 8.53 15.72 8.59
CA PRO A 469 9.87 15.17 8.40
C PRO A 469 10.67 16.00 7.39
N LEU A 470 11.82 16.52 7.85
CA LEU A 470 12.78 17.26 7.03
C LEU A 470 14.03 16.39 6.83
N PRO A 471 14.44 16.09 5.60
CA PRO A 471 15.65 15.30 5.38
C PRO A 471 16.88 15.95 6.04
N GLY A 472 17.68 15.15 6.74
CA GLY A 472 18.84 15.63 7.52
C GLY A 472 18.53 16.00 8.97
N GLU A 473 17.26 16.10 9.39
CA GLU A 473 16.89 16.19 10.81
C GLU A 473 16.50 14.82 11.38
N GLY A 474 16.98 14.51 12.59
CA GLY A 474 16.77 13.19 13.22
C GLY A 474 15.36 12.93 13.76
N SER A 475 14.50 13.95 13.88
CA SER A 475 13.11 13.80 14.33
C SER A 475 12.24 14.99 13.90
N SER A 476 10.92 14.81 13.93
CA SER A 476 9.94 15.87 13.72
C SER A 476 8.74 15.68 14.65
N ASN A 477 7.95 16.72 14.86
CA ASN A 477 6.72 16.64 15.65
C ASN A 477 5.62 15.76 15.03
N LEU A 478 5.85 15.13 13.86
CA LEU A 478 4.95 14.14 13.26
C LEU A 478 5.40 12.70 13.51
N SER A 479 6.66 12.47 13.91
CA SER A 479 7.25 11.14 14.00
C SER A 479 8.08 10.96 15.27
N PRO A 480 7.44 10.58 16.39
CA PRO A 480 5.99 10.44 16.59
C PRO A 480 5.29 11.79 16.90
N PRO A 481 3.96 11.89 16.78
CA PRO A 481 3.24 13.14 17.04
C PRO A 481 3.33 13.65 18.47
N THR A 482 3.57 14.96 18.60
CA THR A 482 3.70 15.63 19.89
C THR A 482 2.58 16.66 20.12
N VAL A 483 2.53 17.21 21.33
CA VAL A 483 1.62 18.31 21.68
C VAL A 483 1.84 19.56 20.80
N CYS A 484 3.02 19.73 20.20
CA CYS A 484 3.28 20.83 19.25
C CYS A 484 2.35 20.79 18.04
N LEU A 485 2.03 19.60 17.50
CA LEU A 485 1.07 19.49 16.39
C LEU A 485 -0.35 19.87 16.79
N LEU A 486 -0.72 19.63 18.06
CA LEU A 486 -2.00 20.10 18.59
C LEU A 486 -2.06 21.63 18.61
N VAL A 487 -1.04 22.28 19.18
CA VAL A 487 -0.98 23.75 19.25
C VAL A 487 -1.00 24.37 17.84
N LEU A 488 -0.23 23.80 16.91
CA LEU A 488 -0.26 24.21 15.51
C LEU A 488 -1.66 24.04 14.88
N GLY A 489 -2.29 22.88 15.10
CA GLY A 489 -3.61 22.58 14.57
C GLY A 489 -4.69 23.53 15.07
N LEU A 490 -4.66 23.90 16.36
CA LEU A 490 -5.56 24.89 16.93
C LEU A 490 -5.35 26.27 16.30
N ALA A 491 -4.10 26.68 16.09
CA ALA A 491 -3.77 27.93 15.39
C ALA A 491 -4.33 27.95 13.97
N GLN A 492 -4.13 26.86 13.23
CA GLN A 492 -4.63 26.70 11.86
C GLN A 492 -6.16 26.70 11.84
N ILE A 493 -6.85 26.05 12.78
CA ILE A 493 -8.31 26.08 12.89
C ILE A 493 -8.81 27.51 13.15
N CYS A 494 -8.17 28.25 14.05
CA CYS A 494 -8.51 29.65 14.30
C CYS A 494 -8.35 30.48 13.02
N LEU A 495 -7.24 30.31 12.29
CA LEU A 495 -6.98 31.01 11.04
C LEU A 495 -8.03 30.70 9.97
N VAL A 496 -8.37 29.43 9.75
CA VAL A 496 -9.38 29.08 8.73
C VAL A 496 -10.76 29.65 9.12
N LEU A 497 -11.18 29.55 10.39
CA LEU A 497 -12.44 30.15 10.83
C LEU A 497 -12.48 31.68 10.62
N LEU A 498 -11.35 32.38 10.80
CA LEU A 498 -11.26 33.82 10.50
C LEU A 498 -11.37 34.15 9.01
N LEU A 499 -10.85 33.27 8.16
CA LEU A 499 -10.89 33.37 6.69
C LEU A 499 -12.21 32.90 6.08
N LYS A 500 -13.03 32.15 6.84
CA LYS A 500 -14.28 31.55 6.36
C LYS A 500 -15.16 32.50 5.54
N PRO A 501 -15.50 33.73 5.98
CA PRO A 501 -16.41 34.59 5.21
C PRO A 501 -15.85 34.95 3.83
N ARG A 502 -14.55 35.24 3.75
CA ARG A 502 -13.88 35.62 2.49
C ARG A 502 -13.82 34.45 1.51
N VAL A 503 -13.42 33.29 2.01
CA VAL A 503 -13.30 32.08 1.19
C VAL A 503 -14.67 31.58 0.76
N THR A 504 -15.68 31.66 1.64
CA THR A 504 -17.06 31.27 1.29
C THR A 504 -17.61 32.16 0.17
N ALA A 505 -17.38 33.47 0.23
CA ALA A 505 -17.76 34.38 -0.85
C ALA A 505 -17.03 34.06 -2.16
N TRP A 506 -15.73 33.76 -2.09
CA TRP A 506 -14.94 33.35 -3.25
C TRP A 506 -15.39 32.01 -3.87
N LEU A 507 -15.98 31.11 -3.08
CA LEU A 507 -16.52 29.82 -3.52
C LEU A 507 -18.01 29.86 -3.90
N ALA A 508 -18.69 30.99 -3.70
CA ALA A 508 -20.14 31.10 -3.92
C ALA A 508 -20.49 30.98 -5.41
N ASP A 509 -19.78 31.69 -6.28
CA ASP A 509 -20.03 31.71 -7.72
C ASP A 509 -18.72 31.67 -8.51
N GLY A 510 -18.65 30.82 -9.55
CA GLY A 510 -17.61 30.91 -10.58
C GLY A 510 -16.63 29.73 -10.70
N TYR A 511 -15.45 30.03 -11.23
CA TYR A 511 -14.38 29.07 -11.55
C TYR A 511 -13.77 28.36 -10.32
N PRO A 512 -13.54 29.01 -9.16
CA PRO A 512 -12.92 28.36 -8.00
C PRO A 512 -13.64 27.10 -7.53
N TRP A 513 -14.97 27.16 -7.37
CA TRP A 513 -15.74 26.00 -6.95
C TRP A 513 -15.70 24.88 -7.99
N ARG A 514 -15.69 25.19 -9.30
CA ARG A 514 -15.57 24.17 -10.36
C ARG A 514 -14.26 23.38 -10.25
N VAL A 515 -13.15 24.04 -9.89
CA VAL A 515 -11.86 23.37 -9.66
C VAL A 515 -11.93 22.46 -8.43
N VAL A 516 -12.51 22.95 -7.33
CA VAL A 516 -12.71 22.17 -6.09
C VAL A 516 -13.62 20.95 -6.34
N GLU A 517 -14.71 21.13 -7.08
CA GLU A 517 -15.66 20.08 -7.44
C GLU A 517 -15.02 19.04 -8.37
N PHE A 518 -14.20 19.46 -9.33
CA PHE A 518 -13.39 18.54 -10.14
C PHE A 518 -12.44 17.73 -9.26
N ALA A 519 -11.66 18.39 -8.40
CA ALA A 519 -10.73 17.69 -7.51
C ALA A 519 -11.42 16.75 -6.52
N ARG A 520 -12.63 17.11 -6.06
CA ARG A 520 -13.45 16.25 -5.21
C ARG A 520 -13.92 14.98 -5.93
N THR A 521 -14.30 15.10 -7.19
CA THR A 521 -14.89 13.99 -7.97
C THR A 521 -13.85 13.09 -8.60
N ALA A 522 -12.62 13.58 -8.78
CA ALA A 522 -11.52 12.85 -9.39
C ALA A 522 -10.20 12.94 -8.58
N PRO A 523 -10.19 12.53 -7.29
CA PRO A 523 -9.04 12.72 -6.41
C PRO A 523 -7.78 11.98 -6.89
N MET A 524 -7.92 10.76 -7.42
CA MET A 524 -6.75 10.02 -7.92
C MET A 524 -6.24 10.59 -9.24
N THR A 525 -7.15 11.06 -10.11
CA THR A 525 -6.74 11.73 -11.34
C THR A 525 -5.88 12.95 -11.04
N VAL A 526 -6.32 13.77 -10.06
CA VAL A 526 -5.55 14.95 -9.62
C VAL A 526 -4.21 14.53 -9.04
N TYR A 527 -4.18 13.50 -8.19
CA TYR A 527 -2.95 13.03 -7.57
C TYR A 527 -1.96 12.45 -8.60
N LEU A 528 -2.42 11.65 -9.56
CA LEU A 528 -1.59 11.13 -10.65
C LEU A 528 -1.08 12.26 -11.56
N GLY A 529 -1.93 13.23 -11.89
CA GLY A 529 -1.51 14.41 -12.66
C GLY A 529 -0.43 15.21 -11.94
N TYR A 530 -0.58 15.38 -10.63
CA TYR A 530 0.46 15.97 -9.78
C TYR A 530 1.77 15.17 -9.84
N LEU A 531 1.74 13.84 -9.75
CA LEU A 531 2.94 13.00 -9.86
C LEU A 531 3.61 13.12 -11.23
N THR A 532 2.82 13.19 -12.31
CA THR A 532 3.33 13.42 -13.67
C THR A 532 4.08 14.76 -13.75
N VAL A 533 3.49 15.82 -13.21
CA VAL A 533 4.12 17.15 -13.17
C VAL A 533 5.38 17.12 -12.31
N LEU A 534 5.34 16.49 -11.14
CA LEU A 534 6.49 16.38 -10.25
C LEU A 534 7.66 15.65 -10.94
N ALA A 535 7.40 14.52 -11.60
CA ALA A 535 8.41 13.78 -12.35
C ALA A 535 9.00 14.62 -13.49
N ALA A 536 8.17 15.36 -14.23
CA ALA A 536 8.61 16.25 -15.30
C ALA A 536 9.48 17.40 -14.76
N VAL A 537 9.08 18.03 -13.64
CA VAL A 537 9.85 19.11 -13.01
C VAL A 537 11.21 18.62 -12.53
N VAL A 538 11.28 17.48 -11.84
CA VAL A 538 12.56 16.89 -11.42
C VAL A 538 13.43 16.56 -12.65
N GLY A 539 12.81 16.11 -13.74
CA GLY A 539 13.50 15.82 -15.00
C GLY A 539 14.10 17.04 -15.65
N VAL A 540 13.34 18.13 -15.74
CA VAL A 540 13.79 19.40 -16.29
C VAL A 540 14.90 20.00 -15.43
N LEU A 541 14.74 20.01 -14.09
CA LEU A 541 15.80 20.50 -13.20
C LEU A 541 17.11 19.76 -13.46
N GLY A 542 17.07 18.43 -13.51
CA GLY A 542 18.26 17.64 -13.80
C GLY A 542 18.86 17.81 -15.19
N LEU A 543 18.11 18.30 -16.18
CA LEU A 543 18.63 18.62 -17.52
C LEU A 543 19.24 20.02 -17.62
N LEU A 544 18.91 20.94 -16.71
CA LEU A 544 19.35 22.34 -16.73
C LEU A 544 20.64 22.58 -15.95
N ASP A 545 21.52 21.58 -15.84
CA ASP A 545 22.75 21.61 -15.01
C ASP A 545 22.51 22.17 -13.59
N SER A 546 21.39 21.76 -12.99
CA SER A 546 21.05 22.04 -11.58
C SER A 546 22.08 21.43 -10.61
N PRO A 547 22.01 21.68 -9.27
CA PRO A 547 23.03 21.23 -8.32
C PRO A 547 23.42 19.76 -8.50
N ALA A 548 24.67 19.39 -8.16
CA ALA A 548 25.24 18.05 -8.36
C ALA A 548 24.33 16.90 -7.89
N ALA A 549 23.48 17.17 -6.92
CA ALA A 549 22.43 16.27 -6.45
C ALA A 549 21.31 15.98 -7.47
N PHE A 550 21.34 16.53 -8.68
CA PHE A 550 20.55 16.15 -9.86
C PHE A 550 21.39 15.60 -11.03
N ASP A 551 22.72 15.46 -10.90
CA ASP A 551 23.61 14.90 -11.95
C ASP A 551 23.18 13.49 -12.39
N TRP A 552 22.58 12.76 -11.45
CA TRP A 552 22.02 11.44 -11.68
C TRP A 552 20.84 11.42 -12.67
N VAL A 553 20.19 12.56 -12.88
CA VAL A 553 19.20 12.79 -13.94
C VAL A 553 19.88 13.21 -15.24
N ALA A 554 20.84 14.14 -15.18
CA ALA A 554 21.60 14.60 -16.35
C ALA A 554 22.29 13.42 -17.09
N THR A 555 22.85 12.49 -16.32
CA THR A 555 23.54 11.29 -16.84
C THR A 555 22.61 10.26 -17.48
N LYS A 556 21.35 10.16 -17.05
CA LYS A 556 20.36 9.21 -17.60
C LYS A 556 18.94 9.83 -17.60
N PRO A 557 18.60 10.83 -18.43
CA PRO A 557 17.30 11.52 -18.35
C PRO A 557 16.12 10.65 -18.81
N ARG A 558 16.40 9.58 -19.56
CA ARG A 558 15.43 8.68 -20.19
C ARG A 558 14.39 8.08 -19.21
N TRP A 559 14.76 7.81 -17.96
CA TRP A 559 13.85 7.11 -17.04
C TRP A 559 12.72 8.02 -16.53
N LEU A 560 12.93 9.34 -16.39
CA LEU A 560 11.87 10.29 -16.04
C LEU A 560 10.91 10.52 -17.20
N ALA A 561 11.43 10.59 -18.43
CA ALA A 561 10.60 10.62 -19.62
C ALA A 561 9.71 9.36 -19.68
N VAL A 562 10.27 8.18 -19.41
CA VAL A 562 9.51 6.93 -19.32
C VAL A 562 8.48 6.98 -18.18
N LEU A 563 8.84 7.48 -17.00
CA LEU A 563 7.89 7.63 -15.89
C LEU A 563 6.71 8.53 -16.26
N VAL A 564 6.96 9.68 -16.91
CA VAL A 564 5.91 10.58 -17.41
C VAL A 564 5.04 9.88 -18.46
N LEU A 565 5.65 9.18 -19.41
CA LEU A 565 4.94 8.41 -20.44
C LEU A 565 4.08 7.29 -19.85
N LEU A 566 4.49 6.70 -18.71
CA LEU A 566 3.71 5.70 -17.98
C LEU A 566 2.58 6.35 -17.17
N LEU A 567 2.80 7.51 -16.56
CA LEU A 567 1.79 8.18 -15.72
C LEU A 567 0.65 8.82 -16.55
N LEU A 568 0.94 9.36 -17.74
CA LEU A 568 -0.07 9.97 -18.62
C LEU A 568 -1.27 9.05 -18.95
N PRO A 569 -1.09 7.81 -19.43
CA PRO A 569 -2.22 6.91 -19.69
C PRO A 569 -2.94 6.51 -18.40
N LEU A 570 -2.24 6.45 -17.26
CA LEU A 570 -2.86 6.22 -15.95
C LEU A 570 -3.80 7.36 -15.55
N VAL A 571 -3.40 8.63 -15.76
CA VAL A 571 -4.27 9.79 -15.53
C VAL A 571 -5.56 9.68 -16.34
N LEU A 572 -5.47 9.34 -17.63
CA LEU A 572 -6.64 9.18 -18.50
C LEU A 572 -7.54 8.01 -18.06
N LEU A 573 -6.93 6.89 -17.69
CA LEU A 573 -7.64 5.70 -17.22
C LEU A 573 -8.40 5.98 -15.92
N PHE A 574 -7.76 6.63 -14.95
CA PHE A 574 -8.38 6.98 -13.67
C PHE A 574 -9.44 8.07 -13.83
N HIS A 575 -9.21 9.07 -14.68
CA HIS A 575 -10.22 10.08 -14.98
C HIS A 575 -11.51 9.45 -15.51
N ARG A 576 -11.37 8.47 -16.41
CA ARG A 576 -12.51 7.69 -16.91
C ARG A 576 -13.14 6.82 -15.83
N PHE A 577 -12.34 6.22 -14.95
CA PHE A 577 -12.81 5.39 -13.85
C PHE A 577 -13.64 6.20 -12.85
N GLU A 578 -13.14 7.36 -12.43
CA GLU A 578 -13.76 8.23 -11.43
C GLU A 578 -15.02 8.91 -11.98
N ARG A 579 -15.04 9.31 -13.27
CA ARG A 579 -16.25 9.87 -13.92
C ARG A 579 -17.46 8.92 -13.96
N ASN A 580 -17.21 7.62 -14.05
CA ASN A 580 -18.27 6.62 -14.17
C ASN A 580 -18.68 6.00 -12.82
N ALA A 581 -18.03 6.39 -11.73
CA ALA A 581 -18.36 5.95 -10.39
C ALA A 581 -19.57 6.73 -9.83
N ALA A 582 -20.74 6.57 -10.45
CA ALA A 582 -21.97 7.08 -9.87
C ALA A 582 -22.23 6.40 -8.51
N LEU A 583 -22.54 7.21 -7.49
CA LEU A 583 -22.88 6.75 -6.14
C LEU A 583 -24.15 5.88 -6.21
N SER A 584 -24.01 4.56 -6.26
CA SER A 584 -25.14 3.68 -5.97
C SER A 584 -25.44 3.77 -4.48
N PRO A 585 -26.65 4.18 -4.08
CA PRO A 585 -27.02 4.22 -2.68
C PRO A 585 -26.94 2.80 -2.10
N SER A 586 -26.17 2.63 -1.03
CA SER A 586 -26.20 1.40 -0.24
C SER A 586 -27.56 1.33 0.45
N ARG A 587 -28.41 0.37 0.07
CA ARG A 587 -29.75 0.14 0.65
C ARG A 587 -29.81 -1.18 1.43
N THR A 588 -28.67 -1.66 1.94
CA THR A 588 -28.60 -2.97 2.61
C THR A 588 -29.22 -2.93 4.00
N ARG A 589 -29.91 -4.01 4.38
CA ARG A 589 -30.46 -4.17 5.73
C ARG A 589 -29.32 -4.33 6.73
N GLU A 590 -29.42 -3.61 7.84
CA GLU A 590 -28.45 -3.71 8.93
C GLU A 590 -28.60 -5.07 9.63
N THR A 591 -27.54 -5.87 9.67
CA THR A 591 -27.51 -7.15 10.37
C THR A 591 -26.18 -7.33 11.12
N HIS A 592 -26.10 -8.32 12.01
CA HIS A 592 -24.83 -8.68 12.65
C HIS A 592 -23.74 -9.06 11.63
N ARG A 593 -24.11 -9.74 10.53
CA ARG A 593 -23.18 -10.09 9.44
C ARG A 593 -22.69 -8.85 8.70
N THR A 594 -23.58 -7.88 8.46
CA THR A 594 -23.23 -6.59 7.85
C THR A 594 -22.22 -5.85 8.72
N ARG A 595 -22.50 -5.71 10.03
CA ARG A 595 -21.59 -5.07 10.99
C ARG A 595 -20.24 -5.76 11.06
N LEU A 596 -20.23 -7.09 11.14
CA LEU A 596 -18.99 -7.87 11.17
C LEU A 596 -18.17 -7.67 9.89
N ALA A 597 -18.81 -7.76 8.72
CA ALA A 597 -18.13 -7.60 7.43
C ALA A 597 -17.54 -6.21 7.27
N VAL A 598 -18.26 -5.13 7.64
CA VAL A 598 -17.70 -3.79 7.51
C VAL A 598 -16.59 -3.50 8.53
N THR A 599 -16.69 -4.06 9.74
CA THR A 599 -15.70 -3.84 10.80
C THR A 599 -14.40 -4.54 10.47
N LEU A 600 -14.47 -5.82 10.10
CA LEU A 600 -13.32 -6.57 9.59
C LEU A 600 -12.80 -5.94 8.29
N GLY A 601 -13.69 -5.51 7.41
CA GLY A 601 -13.35 -4.88 6.14
C GLY A 601 -12.57 -3.58 6.31
N ALA A 602 -13.00 -2.72 7.23
CA ALA A 602 -12.27 -1.51 7.60
C ALA A 602 -10.94 -1.83 8.28
N GLY A 603 -10.92 -2.78 9.22
CA GLY A 603 -9.70 -3.19 9.92
C GLY A 603 -8.62 -3.73 8.98
N TYR A 604 -8.96 -4.69 8.12
CA TYR A 604 -8.03 -5.22 7.12
C TYR A 604 -7.65 -4.20 6.05
N GLY A 605 -8.55 -3.29 5.67
CA GLY A 605 -8.24 -2.17 4.79
C GLY A 605 -7.18 -1.23 5.40
N VAL A 606 -7.33 -0.86 6.67
CA VAL A 606 -6.34 -0.07 7.41
C VAL A 606 -5.01 -0.82 7.53
N LEU A 607 -5.06 -2.11 7.90
CA LEU A 607 -3.88 -2.95 8.04
C LEU A 607 -3.08 -3.02 6.74
N GLY A 608 -3.74 -3.26 5.61
CA GLY A 608 -3.08 -3.31 4.30
C GLY A 608 -2.51 -1.96 3.87
N VAL A 609 -3.27 -0.85 4.03
CA VAL A 609 -2.79 0.49 3.67
C VAL A 609 -1.59 0.90 4.52
N LEU A 610 -1.65 0.76 5.84
CA LEU A 610 -0.55 1.10 6.74
C LEU A 610 0.61 0.13 6.62
N GLY A 611 0.35 -1.12 6.26
CA GLY A 611 1.38 -2.10 5.95
C GLY A 611 2.25 -1.65 4.78
N PHE A 612 1.65 -1.19 3.67
CA PHE A 612 2.40 -0.63 2.53
C PHE A 612 3.18 0.64 2.89
N VAL A 613 2.75 1.42 3.89
CA VAL A 613 3.53 2.56 4.39
C VAL A 613 4.81 2.10 5.06
N VAL A 614 4.77 0.98 5.80
CA VAL A 614 5.93 0.42 6.51
C VAL A 614 6.85 -0.34 5.55
N THR A 615 6.31 -1.21 4.71
CA THR A 615 7.11 -2.09 3.83
C THR A 615 7.51 -1.42 2.52
N GLY A 616 6.82 -0.35 2.11
CA GLY A 616 6.84 0.11 0.73
C GLY A 616 6.22 -0.91 -0.23
N PHE A 617 6.29 -0.61 -1.53
CA PHE A 617 5.77 -1.48 -2.60
C PHE A 617 6.75 -2.56 -3.07
N ALA A 618 8.05 -2.34 -2.84
CA ALA A 618 9.13 -3.21 -3.30
C ALA A 618 10.21 -3.41 -2.20
N GLY A 619 9.84 -3.14 -0.95
CA GLY A 619 10.73 -3.21 0.20
C GLY A 619 10.58 -4.51 0.99
N ALA A 620 11.42 -4.65 2.01
CA ALA A 620 11.47 -5.83 2.87
C ALA A 620 10.24 -5.92 3.80
N ALA A 621 10.09 -7.08 4.44
CA ALA A 621 9.19 -7.22 5.57
C ALA A 621 9.52 -6.15 6.64
N GLY A 622 8.49 -5.65 7.30
CA GLY A 622 8.60 -4.61 8.30
C GLY A 622 7.59 -4.80 9.41
N THR A 623 7.87 -4.15 10.54
CA THR A 623 7.02 -4.27 11.72
C THR A 623 6.04 -3.12 11.80
N LEU A 624 4.76 -3.42 11.62
CA LEU A 624 3.67 -2.49 11.90
C LEU A 624 3.16 -2.74 13.32
N VAL A 625 3.62 -1.93 14.27
CA VAL A 625 3.29 -2.04 15.71
C VAL A 625 3.77 -3.39 16.29
N VAL A 626 2.94 -4.44 16.20
CA VAL A 626 3.24 -5.82 16.65
C VAL A 626 3.10 -6.86 15.54
N PHE A 627 2.70 -6.43 14.34
CA PHE A 627 2.53 -7.29 13.18
C PHE A 627 3.77 -7.23 12.31
N GLN A 628 4.40 -8.37 12.05
CA GLN A 628 5.36 -8.49 10.95
C GLN A 628 4.57 -8.62 9.67
N VAL A 629 4.76 -7.67 8.75
CA VAL A 629 4.04 -7.61 7.48
C VAL A 629 5.01 -7.48 6.32
N ASP A 630 4.62 -8.03 5.17
CA ASP A 630 5.33 -7.92 3.91
C ASP A 630 4.38 -7.40 2.81
N PRO A 631 4.89 -6.93 1.65
CA PRO A 631 4.05 -6.38 0.58
C PRO A 631 2.95 -7.34 0.08
N LEU A 632 3.17 -8.65 0.06
CA LEU A 632 2.15 -9.62 -0.35
C LEU A 632 1.04 -9.72 0.71
N GLN A 633 1.42 -9.84 1.99
CA GLN A 633 0.46 -9.84 3.08
C GLN A 633 -0.39 -8.57 3.07
N ASN A 634 0.24 -7.41 2.88
CA ASN A 634 -0.43 -6.11 2.78
C ASN A 634 -1.43 -6.06 1.62
N LEU A 635 -1.07 -6.65 0.47
CA LEU A 635 -1.98 -6.79 -0.67
C LEU A 635 -3.18 -7.68 -0.32
N ILE A 636 -2.95 -8.81 0.35
CA ILE A 636 -4.01 -9.72 0.81
C ILE A 636 -4.93 -9.00 1.80
N HIS A 637 -4.40 -8.30 2.81
CA HIS A 637 -5.21 -7.55 3.77
C HIS A 637 -6.03 -6.45 3.09
N LEU A 638 -5.41 -5.68 2.19
CA LEU A 638 -6.10 -4.62 1.46
C LEU A 638 -7.26 -5.17 0.61
N LEU A 639 -7.01 -6.27 -0.12
CA LEU A 639 -8.02 -6.94 -0.95
C LEU A 639 -9.11 -7.58 -0.11
N LEU A 640 -8.78 -8.22 1.01
CA LEU A 640 -9.75 -8.79 1.94
C LEU A 640 -10.63 -7.71 2.55
N GLY A 641 -10.01 -6.59 2.97
CA GLY A 641 -10.72 -5.43 3.51
C GLY A 641 -11.72 -4.86 2.51
N TRP A 642 -11.25 -4.63 1.29
CA TRP A 642 -12.07 -4.17 0.17
C TRP A 642 -13.17 -5.18 -0.20
N TYR A 643 -12.88 -6.48 -0.22
CA TYR A 643 -13.83 -7.55 -0.51
C TYR A 643 -14.99 -7.58 0.49
N LEU A 644 -14.68 -7.57 1.80
CA LEU A 644 -15.68 -7.60 2.85
C LEU A 644 -16.59 -6.37 2.80
N LEU A 645 -16.02 -5.18 2.62
CA LEU A 645 -16.78 -3.94 2.43
C LEU A 645 -17.66 -3.98 1.19
N HIS A 646 -17.17 -4.59 0.10
CA HIS A 646 -17.96 -4.77 -1.10
C HIS A 646 -19.14 -5.72 -0.89
N THR A 647 -18.93 -6.86 -0.22
CA THR A 647 -20.01 -7.80 0.07
C THR A 647 -21.06 -7.23 1.03
N ALA A 648 -20.64 -6.37 1.96
CA ALA A 648 -21.55 -5.62 2.83
C ALA A 648 -22.33 -4.55 2.05
N HIS A 649 -21.68 -3.83 1.13
CA HIS A 649 -22.32 -2.83 0.28
C HIS A 649 -23.31 -3.45 -0.71
N ALA A 650 -22.97 -4.62 -1.27
CA ALA A 650 -23.80 -5.36 -2.23
C ALA A 650 -24.86 -6.27 -1.57
N GLY A 651 -24.84 -6.42 -0.24
CA GLY A 651 -25.78 -7.27 0.50
C GLY A 651 -25.50 -8.78 0.39
N THR A 652 -24.41 -9.20 -0.26
CA THR A 652 -24.07 -10.62 -0.44
C THR A 652 -23.46 -11.25 0.81
N CYS A 653 -23.07 -10.46 1.81
CA CYS A 653 -22.52 -10.92 3.10
C CYS A 653 -23.47 -11.82 3.92
N HIS A 654 -24.73 -11.99 3.53
CA HIS A 654 -25.64 -12.95 4.15
C HIS A 654 -25.44 -14.39 3.66
N GLY A 655 -24.79 -14.60 2.51
CA GLY A 655 -24.47 -15.93 1.99
C GLY A 655 -23.28 -16.58 2.69
N ARG A 656 -23.08 -17.89 2.50
CA ARG A 656 -21.94 -18.63 3.07
C ARG A 656 -20.61 -18.34 2.38
N ARG A 657 -20.66 -18.17 1.04
CA ARG A 657 -19.46 -18.05 0.19
C ARG A 657 -18.52 -16.92 0.61
N PRO A 658 -18.99 -15.70 0.95
CA PRO A 658 -18.10 -14.63 1.37
C PRO A 658 -17.28 -14.93 2.61
N TRP A 659 -17.89 -15.64 3.56
CA TRP A 659 -17.22 -16.00 4.80
C TRP A 659 -16.23 -17.15 4.62
N LEU A 660 -16.55 -18.15 3.79
CA LEU A 660 -15.59 -19.20 3.43
C LEU A 660 -14.36 -18.62 2.72
N LEU A 661 -14.56 -17.68 1.79
CA LEU A 661 -13.45 -17.00 1.11
C LEU A 661 -12.64 -16.11 2.07
N THR A 662 -13.31 -15.48 3.05
CA THR A 662 -12.65 -14.71 4.12
C THR A 662 -11.75 -15.60 4.98
N ALA A 663 -12.23 -16.78 5.37
CA ALA A 663 -11.45 -17.76 6.12
C ALA A 663 -10.23 -18.23 5.30
N LEU A 664 -10.44 -18.56 4.02
CA LEU A 664 -9.36 -18.95 3.09
C LEU A 664 -8.30 -17.84 2.96
N ALA A 665 -8.72 -16.58 2.85
CA ALA A 665 -7.83 -15.44 2.71
C ALA A 665 -6.97 -15.15 3.95
N CYS A 666 -7.34 -15.68 5.11
CA CYS A 666 -6.58 -15.54 6.34
C CYS A 666 -5.51 -16.62 6.54
N VAL A 667 -5.47 -17.67 5.71
CA VAL A 667 -4.49 -18.75 5.82
C VAL A 667 -3.09 -18.36 5.33
N PRO A 668 -2.88 -17.69 4.17
CA PRO A 668 -1.52 -17.41 3.69
C PRO A 668 -0.64 -16.66 4.70
N PRO A 669 -1.13 -15.61 5.41
CA PRO A 669 -0.31 -14.94 6.43
C PRO A 669 0.06 -15.82 7.64
N LEU A 670 -0.65 -16.92 7.87
CA LEU A 670 -0.33 -17.91 8.91
C LEU A 670 0.73 -18.93 8.46
N LEU A 671 1.00 -19.01 7.15
CA LEU A 671 2.01 -19.90 6.55
C LEU A 671 3.38 -19.23 6.41
N ALA A 672 3.54 -18.00 6.91
CA ALA A 672 4.85 -17.36 7.01
C ALA A 672 5.78 -18.21 7.91
N LEU A 673 7.09 -18.18 7.65
CA LEU A 673 8.06 -19.00 8.38
C LEU A 673 8.07 -18.69 9.89
N GLU A 674 7.88 -17.43 10.27
CA GLU A 674 7.83 -16.97 11.65
C GLU A 674 6.68 -15.96 11.87
N PRO A 675 5.43 -16.43 12.00
CA PRO A 675 4.30 -15.54 12.22
C PRO A 675 4.30 -15.06 13.69
N THR A 676 4.08 -13.76 13.92
CA THR A 676 3.97 -13.25 15.29
C THR A 676 2.71 -13.78 15.96
N VAL A 677 2.73 -13.90 17.30
CA VAL A 677 1.54 -14.30 18.09
C VAL A 677 0.34 -13.42 17.77
N ALA A 678 0.56 -12.11 17.63
CA ALA A 678 -0.49 -11.16 17.27
C ALA A 678 -1.12 -11.48 15.90
N MET A 679 -0.29 -11.88 14.93
CA MET A 679 -0.74 -12.27 13.59
C MET A 679 -1.58 -13.55 13.63
N VAL A 680 -1.13 -14.55 14.41
CA VAL A 680 -1.85 -15.81 14.61
C VAL A 680 -3.21 -15.57 15.26
N VAL A 681 -3.27 -14.75 16.32
CA VAL A 681 -4.51 -14.42 17.01
C VAL A 681 -5.49 -13.69 16.09
N LEU A 682 -5.02 -12.68 15.35
CA LEU A 682 -5.85 -11.90 14.43
C LEU A 682 -6.48 -12.79 13.35
N HIS A 683 -5.67 -13.57 12.63
CA HIS A 683 -6.15 -14.39 11.52
C HIS A 683 -6.92 -15.62 11.99
N GLY A 684 -6.49 -16.28 13.07
CA GLY A 684 -7.21 -17.39 13.68
C GLY A 684 -8.59 -16.97 14.21
N GLY A 685 -8.67 -15.82 14.88
CA GLY A 685 -9.93 -15.24 15.32
C GLY A 685 -10.87 -14.89 14.16
N THR A 686 -10.34 -14.30 13.09
CA THR A 686 -11.13 -14.02 11.87
C THR A 686 -11.63 -15.30 11.19
N ILE A 687 -10.81 -16.34 11.11
CA ILE A 687 -11.22 -17.65 10.56
C ILE A 687 -12.39 -18.21 11.38
N ALA A 688 -12.29 -18.23 12.71
CA ALA A 688 -13.37 -18.71 13.57
C ALA A 688 -14.66 -17.89 13.38
N ALA A 689 -14.56 -16.55 13.39
CA ALA A 689 -15.70 -15.67 13.17
C ALA A 689 -16.34 -15.85 11.79
N ALA A 690 -15.53 -16.04 10.75
CA ALA A 690 -16.00 -16.27 9.40
C ALA A 690 -16.69 -17.64 9.27
N LEU A 691 -16.12 -18.70 9.83
CA LEU A 691 -16.76 -20.03 9.83
C LEU A 691 -18.11 -20.00 10.56
N LEU A 692 -18.19 -19.32 11.71
CA LEU A 692 -19.46 -19.11 12.43
C LEU A 692 -20.46 -18.31 11.59
N ALA A 693 -20.01 -17.26 10.90
CA ALA A 693 -20.88 -16.47 10.02
C ALA A 693 -21.32 -17.24 8.76
N ALA A 694 -20.56 -18.26 8.34
CA ALA A 694 -20.91 -19.14 7.22
C ALA A 694 -21.98 -20.19 7.58
N VAL A 695 -22.21 -20.46 8.88
CA VAL A 695 -23.25 -21.40 9.31
C VAL A 695 -24.62 -20.88 8.86
N PRO A 696 -25.42 -21.68 8.14
CA PRO A 696 -26.79 -21.31 7.82
C PRO A 696 -27.57 -21.14 9.13
N LYS A 697 -28.28 -20.01 9.30
CA LYS A 697 -29.35 -20.01 10.29
C LYS A 697 -30.38 -21.03 9.79
N GLN A 698 -30.61 -22.09 10.56
CA GLN A 698 -31.85 -22.85 10.41
C GLN A 698 -32.99 -21.84 10.48
N HIS A 699 -33.85 -21.81 9.46
CA HIS A 699 -35.03 -20.96 9.48
C HIS A 699 -35.80 -21.29 10.77
N GLN A 700 -35.93 -20.32 11.67
CA GLN A 700 -37.15 -20.24 12.45
C GLN A 700 -38.25 -19.94 11.42
N ALA A 701 -38.94 -20.99 11.01
CA ALA A 701 -40.18 -20.89 10.27
C ALA A 701 -41.17 -20.15 11.18
N HIS A 702 -41.38 -18.85 10.94
CA HIS A 702 -42.66 -18.23 11.23
C HIS A 702 -43.37 -17.98 9.90
N PRO A 703 -44.20 -18.94 9.44
CA PRO A 703 -45.16 -18.66 8.38
C PRO A 703 -46.27 -17.79 9.00
N GLY A 704 -46.20 -16.47 8.85
CA GLY A 704 -47.21 -15.60 9.49
C GLY A 704 -47.25 -14.11 9.15
N GLU A 705 -46.30 -13.54 8.40
CA GLU A 705 -46.30 -12.10 8.07
C GLU A 705 -46.28 -11.85 6.55
N HIS A 706 -47.20 -12.48 5.85
CA HIS A 706 -47.70 -11.98 4.57
C HIS A 706 -49.18 -11.66 4.71
N ARG A 707 -49.49 -10.48 5.24
CA ARG A 707 -50.75 -9.79 4.93
C ARG A 707 -50.48 -8.30 4.76
N GLN A 708 -50.72 -7.87 3.53
CA GLN A 708 -50.86 -6.47 3.10
C GLN A 708 -51.79 -5.69 4.05
N PRO A 709 -51.59 -4.37 4.22
CA PRO A 709 -52.65 -3.53 4.78
C PRO A 709 -53.85 -3.53 3.82
N ARG A 710 -55.01 -4.01 4.29
CA ARG A 710 -56.30 -3.85 3.60
C ARG A 710 -56.63 -2.35 3.47
N PRO A 711 -57.18 -1.90 2.33
CA PRO A 711 -57.69 -0.53 2.21
C PRO A 711 -58.87 -0.30 3.15
N ALA A 712 -59.01 0.94 3.61
CA ALA A 712 -60.05 1.39 4.51
C ALA A 712 -61.45 1.05 3.97
N LEU A 713 -62.22 0.33 4.79
CA LEU A 713 -63.67 0.20 4.62
C LEU A 713 -64.28 1.58 4.87
N GLN A 714 -64.72 2.22 3.78
CA GLN A 714 -65.81 3.17 3.81
C GLN A 714 -67.07 2.39 4.22
N HIS A 715 -67.75 2.84 5.27
CA HIS A 715 -69.13 2.48 5.54
C HIS A 715 -70.01 3.72 5.40
N PRO A 716 -71.27 3.53 4.95
CA PRO A 716 -72.08 4.50 4.21
C PRO A 716 -72.63 5.66 5.03
#